data_AF-A0A0R2DQM2-F1
#
_entry.id   AF-A0A0R2DQM2-F1
#
_cell.length_a   1.000
_cell.length_b   1.000
_cell.length_c   1.000
_cell.angle_alpha   90.00
_cell.angle_beta   90.00
_cell.angle_gamma   90.00
#
_symmetry.space_group_name_H-M   'P 1'
#
loop_
_entity.id
_entity.type
_entity.pdbx_description
1 polymer ?
#
loop_
_entity_poly.entity_id
_entity_poly.type
_entity_poly.pdbx_seq_one_letter_code
_entity_poly.pdbx_strand_id
1 'polypeptide(L)'
;MQMALTLDLPAGDTVIALADQDQAEFVPGEITELEATEGIAAEVDQQKQLNLNNSQDRAQTVELLVPIKLANPLLISDLELKLLVVDKSETFDLAKVAVMTPKEDEESAAKESSKVSSSNDSKDQNSNQDNDAVTSSSKSGTRPSASSRGKQAETDDSDKATDPAKPAAVKAPETKTSQVATPQFPSGAGINVHRAQIQVGSWSDSLIVGGSLPAKDHVKVHEKVYDDKKIKIGGYYVPNSFEDRYHVSYMRKGDIDGPPAGEKAYAVAVSGKPVDDENDDIYVYYSNVGAYTDSASADTPTEPMGAIVKISNIQYHEKITGKDDDGKAFIDFSNNFYSGMVYNGIKRLDMDVTFTTSDWRQALVFPELDGNGDARSYFTFGSLNGNKDGEHEWAGSRLKLQGKLAPGAKITEYEDGWYEGTGVGVTNKETYNGEDGPANWGDYLGSSDYELGAVSFPLVGQDQLFMLKSESGFTWQSFSSGYVMPLEPEAPQKRVHRTEEVGLDNNNLDGVTVDRDNDNHNVLYYTIYQPTYSIPNDSIAKPNAITLRDKLPAGLKFGKDDVELFNTDGKRIPLEGPMTGDIKISDDGKLTYKFSEKEIEALTFDGKPFAIRIKTTIIDDNFVGTFKNRASMTFNSGKGHTWRKRTNRVVTHFKRGTYQFQKVDGTTGKALANAEFVIQNAKGQYLTFADNGLMTGLVDRQSKATTLSGDDNGHFKVMGLPHGDYKLIETKAPDGYVNGGTHDFTVSNQGQATPDKIKNDPYSLPVTGGHGIIWVIVAGLILVLSSLAIWRAHPRGG
;
A
#
# COMPACT_ATOMS: atom_id res chain seq x y z
N MET A 1 -11.83 29.98 -14.43
CA MET A 1 -13.15 29.63 -15.04
C MET A 1 -14.23 29.94 -14.02
N GLN A 2 -15.50 29.77 -14.36
CA GLN A 2 -16.60 29.80 -13.40
C GLN A 2 -17.33 28.47 -13.45
N MET A 3 -17.81 28.01 -12.29
CA MET A 3 -18.66 26.84 -12.13
C MET A 3 -20.07 27.33 -11.85
N ALA A 4 -21.00 27.03 -12.75
CA ALA A 4 -22.42 27.27 -12.51
C ALA A 4 -22.97 26.19 -11.57
N LEU A 5 -23.62 26.62 -10.49
CA LEU A 5 -24.31 25.75 -9.55
C LEU A 5 -25.79 26.15 -9.47
N THR A 6 -26.69 25.17 -9.49
CA THR A 6 -28.10 25.31 -9.08
C THR A 6 -28.28 24.47 -7.82
N LEU A 7 -28.60 25.10 -6.68
CA LEU A 7 -28.62 24.45 -5.36
C LEU A 7 -29.95 24.70 -4.64
N ASP A 8 -30.56 23.66 -4.07
CA ASP A 8 -31.66 23.80 -3.10
C ASP A 8 -31.06 24.03 -1.70
N LEU A 9 -30.87 25.29 -1.34
CA LEU A 9 -30.21 25.74 -0.11
C LEU A 9 -31.21 25.72 1.07
N PRO A 10 -30.95 24.95 2.16
CA PRO A 10 -31.79 24.96 3.36
C PRO A 10 -31.72 26.30 4.10
N ALA A 11 -32.51 26.47 5.17
CA ALA A 11 -32.42 27.64 6.05
C ALA A 11 -31.15 27.60 6.92
N GLY A 12 -30.48 28.76 7.09
CA GLY A 12 -29.24 28.88 7.87
C GLY A 12 -27.97 28.79 7.02
N ASP A 13 -26.85 28.44 7.67
CA ASP A 13 -25.51 28.37 7.07
C ASP A 13 -25.23 26.99 6.44
N THR A 14 -24.60 26.99 5.26
CA THR A 14 -24.17 25.81 4.51
C THR A 14 -22.78 26.05 3.92
N VAL A 15 -21.90 25.06 4.00
CA VAL A 15 -20.52 25.16 3.48
C VAL A 15 -20.27 24.08 2.45
N ILE A 16 -19.64 24.43 1.33
CA ILE A 16 -19.26 23.50 0.26
C ILE A 16 -17.76 23.65 -0.01
N ALA A 17 -17.05 22.53 -0.11
CA ALA A 17 -15.66 22.48 -0.53
C ALA A 17 -15.50 21.57 -1.76
N LEU A 18 -14.37 21.66 -2.45
CA LEU A 18 -13.93 20.61 -3.37
C LEU A 18 -13.42 19.41 -2.56
N ALA A 19 -13.74 18.20 -3.03
CA ALA A 19 -13.19 16.97 -2.48
C ALA A 19 -11.71 16.84 -2.88
N ASP A 20 -10.81 16.67 -1.91
CA ASP A 20 -9.40 16.23 -2.01
C ASP A 20 -8.75 16.33 -3.41
N GLN A 21 -8.67 17.54 -3.97
CA GLN A 21 -8.19 17.82 -5.33
C GLN A 21 -7.10 18.91 -5.31
N ASP A 22 -5.82 18.49 -5.30
CA ASP A 22 -4.66 19.41 -5.34
C ASP A 22 -4.60 20.28 -6.61
N GLN A 23 -5.38 19.93 -7.64
CA GLN A 23 -5.38 20.56 -8.96
C GLN A 23 -6.56 21.53 -9.20
N ALA A 24 -7.49 21.66 -8.25
CA ALA A 24 -8.67 22.52 -8.36
C ALA A 24 -8.90 23.33 -7.07
N GLU A 25 -9.18 24.62 -7.21
CA GLU A 25 -9.48 25.49 -6.07
C GLU A 25 -10.57 26.52 -6.40
N PHE A 26 -11.45 26.79 -5.43
CA PHE A 26 -12.29 27.99 -5.45
C PHE A 26 -11.42 29.23 -5.22
N VAL A 27 -11.74 30.34 -5.89
CA VAL A 27 -11.02 31.61 -5.74
C VAL A 27 -11.71 32.46 -4.67
N PRO A 28 -11.02 32.87 -3.58
CA PRO A 28 -11.64 33.64 -2.50
C PRO A 28 -12.23 34.99 -2.92
N GLY A 29 -13.41 35.33 -2.40
CA GLY A 29 -14.13 36.58 -2.66
C GLY A 29 -15.66 36.46 -2.46
N GLU A 30 -16.35 37.60 -2.39
CA GLU A 30 -17.82 37.65 -2.41
C GLU A 30 -18.37 37.14 -3.76
N ILE A 31 -19.43 36.33 -3.74
CA ILE A 31 -20.14 35.90 -4.94
C ILE A 31 -21.25 36.91 -5.24
N THR A 32 -21.04 37.75 -6.26
CA THR A 32 -22.00 38.78 -6.68
C THR A 32 -22.88 38.36 -7.86
N GLU A 33 -22.51 37.28 -8.57
CA GLU A 33 -23.27 36.68 -9.66
C GLU A 33 -24.11 35.51 -9.12
N LEU A 34 -25.25 35.84 -8.51
CA LEU A 34 -26.25 34.88 -8.04
C LEU A 34 -27.69 35.34 -8.35
N GLU A 35 -28.55 34.39 -8.69
CA GLU A 35 -30.00 34.55 -8.76
C GLU A 35 -30.66 33.80 -7.59
N ALA A 36 -31.32 34.54 -6.70
CA ALA A 36 -32.00 34.03 -5.51
C ALA A 36 -33.30 34.82 -5.26
N THR A 37 -34.27 34.21 -4.56
CA THR A 37 -35.61 34.82 -4.42
C THR A 37 -35.63 35.96 -3.39
N GLU A 38 -35.01 35.78 -2.21
CA GLU A 38 -34.69 36.88 -1.28
C GLU A 38 -33.74 36.41 -0.16
N GLY A 39 -32.84 37.27 0.31
CA GLY A 39 -32.10 37.06 1.57
C GLY A 39 -31.02 35.97 1.59
N ILE A 40 -30.32 35.76 0.47
CA ILE A 40 -29.15 34.87 0.40
C ILE A 40 -27.85 35.70 0.41
N ALA A 41 -26.82 35.21 1.10
CA ALA A 41 -25.45 35.70 0.98
C ALA A 41 -24.51 34.54 0.63
N ALA A 42 -23.48 34.82 -0.18
CA ALA A 42 -22.54 33.83 -0.69
C ALA A 42 -21.12 34.40 -0.82
N GLU A 43 -20.12 33.69 -0.29
CA GLU A 43 -18.70 34.04 -0.42
C GLU A 43 -17.83 32.78 -0.51
N VAL A 44 -16.62 32.92 -1.07
CA VAL A 44 -15.55 31.94 -0.91
C VAL A 44 -14.52 32.50 0.07
N ASP A 45 -14.26 31.77 1.15
CA ASP A 45 -13.35 32.22 2.21
C ASP A 45 -11.85 31.98 1.90
N GLN A 46 -10.99 32.37 2.83
CA GLN A 46 -9.54 32.19 2.73
C GLN A 46 -9.09 30.72 2.84
N GLN A 47 -9.99 29.83 3.27
CA GLN A 47 -9.83 28.37 3.32
C GLN A 47 -10.30 27.70 2.02
N LYS A 48 -10.78 28.50 1.05
CA LYS A 48 -11.31 28.09 -0.27
C LYS A 48 -12.62 27.31 -0.16
N GLN A 49 -13.41 27.58 0.88
CA GLN A 49 -14.73 26.99 1.09
C GLN A 49 -15.80 28.00 0.66
N LEU A 50 -16.81 27.52 -0.06
CA LEU A 50 -17.97 28.28 -0.50
C LEU A 50 -18.99 28.29 0.65
N ASN A 51 -19.13 29.45 1.29
CA ASN A 51 -20.01 29.68 2.42
C ASN A 51 -21.29 30.34 1.92
N LEU A 52 -22.44 29.72 2.23
CA LEU A 52 -23.77 30.12 1.79
C LEU A 52 -24.67 30.31 3.01
N ASN A 53 -25.22 31.52 3.20
CA ASN A 53 -26.22 31.79 4.24
C ASN A 53 -27.58 32.05 3.59
N ASN A 54 -28.60 31.29 4.03
CA ASN A 54 -30.00 31.58 3.74
C ASN A 54 -30.67 32.16 4.98
N SER A 55 -30.97 33.47 4.93
CA SER A 55 -31.56 34.19 6.06
C SER A 55 -33.06 33.91 6.24
N GLN A 56 -33.68 33.11 5.37
CA GLN A 56 -35.11 32.81 5.39
C GLN A 56 -35.41 31.53 6.17
N ASP A 57 -36.63 31.41 6.67
CA ASP A 57 -37.14 30.27 7.45
C ASP A 57 -37.49 29.02 6.60
N ARG A 58 -37.12 29.02 5.32
CA ARG A 58 -37.47 28.01 4.32
C ARG A 58 -36.32 27.81 3.33
N ALA A 59 -36.25 26.62 2.74
CA ALA A 59 -35.31 26.35 1.67
C ALA A 59 -35.63 27.19 0.41
N GLN A 60 -34.60 27.52 -0.36
CA GLN A 60 -34.69 28.25 -1.63
C GLN A 60 -33.77 27.60 -2.68
N THR A 61 -34.24 27.49 -3.92
CA THR A 61 -33.35 27.21 -5.06
C THR A 61 -32.56 28.48 -5.38
N VAL A 62 -31.25 28.35 -5.52
CA VAL A 62 -30.30 29.44 -5.83
C VAL A 62 -29.44 29.03 -7.01
N GLU A 63 -29.28 29.91 -7.99
CA GLU A 63 -28.29 29.75 -9.06
C GLU A 63 -27.13 30.72 -8.84
N LEU A 64 -25.88 30.26 -9.02
CA LEU A 64 -24.69 31.08 -8.79
C LEU A 64 -23.49 30.66 -9.65
N LEU A 65 -22.64 31.63 -9.98
CA LEU A 65 -21.38 31.43 -10.71
C LEU A 65 -20.18 31.54 -9.76
N VAL A 66 -19.63 30.39 -9.36
CA VAL A 66 -18.48 30.32 -8.44
C VAL A 66 -17.16 30.39 -9.23
N PRO A 67 -16.28 31.39 -9.00
CA PRO A 67 -14.98 31.44 -9.67
C PRO A 67 -14.06 30.30 -9.23
N ILE A 68 -13.57 29.52 -10.20
CA ILE A 68 -12.67 28.38 -9.96
C ILE A 68 -11.36 28.52 -10.75
N LYS A 69 -10.27 28.06 -10.15
CA LYS A 69 -8.94 27.94 -10.77
C LYS A 69 -8.58 26.46 -10.82
N LEU A 70 -8.32 25.96 -12.03
CA LEU A 70 -7.75 24.64 -12.27
C LEU A 70 -6.27 24.80 -12.63
N ALA A 71 -5.43 23.87 -12.19
CA ALA A 71 -4.01 23.84 -12.54
C ALA A 71 -3.80 23.45 -14.01
N ASN A 72 -4.52 22.43 -14.50
CA ASN A 72 -4.65 22.11 -15.92
C ASN A 72 -6.06 21.53 -16.21
N PRO A 73 -6.92 22.22 -16.99
CA PRO A 73 -8.25 21.73 -17.35
C PRO A 73 -8.28 20.41 -18.14
N LEU A 74 -7.16 19.96 -18.72
CA LEU A 74 -7.06 18.68 -19.44
C LEU A 74 -6.73 17.47 -18.54
N LEU A 75 -6.31 17.70 -17.29
CA LEU A 75 -5.93 16.64 -16.34
C LEU A 75 -7.03 16.32 -15.31
N ILE A 76 -8.18 16.99 -15.39
CA ILE A 76 -9.31 16.81 -14.49
C ILE A 76 -10.51 16.41 -15.34
N SER A 77 -10.97 15.16 -15.23
CA SER A 77 -12.19 14.71 -15.91
C SER A 77 -13.45 15.23 -15.20
N ASP A 78 -13.41 15.34 -13.87
CA ASP A 78 -14.55 15.66 -13.02
C ASP A 78 -14.13 16.46 -11.78
N LEU A 79 -14.94 17.47 -11.42
CA LEU A 79 -14.91 18.08 -10.09
C LEU A 79 -15.85 17.33 -9.16
N GLU A 80 -15.41 17.07 -7.94
CA GLU A 80 -16.21 16.42 -6.90
C GLU A 80 -16.36 17.38 -5.72
N LEU A 81 -17.59 17.54 -5.21
CA LEU A 81 -17.91 18.52 -4.17
C LEU A 81 -18.25 17.79 -2.86
N LYS A 82 -17.76 18.32 -1.74
CA LYS A 82 -18.11 17.87 -0.39
C LYS A 82 -18.93 18.94 0.31
N LEU A 83 -20.13 18.56 0.74
CA LEU A 83 -20.97 19.35 1.61
C LEU A 83 -20.49 19.21 3.06
N LEU A 84 -20.22 20.33 3.71
CA LEU A 84 -19.85 20.43 5.11
C LEU A 84 -20.99 21.15 5.87
N VAL A 85 -21.60 20.48 6.84
CA VAL A 85 -22.69 21.07 7.63
C VAL A 85 -22.10 21.85 8.81
N VAL A 86 -22.58 23.08 9.02
CA VAL A 86 -22.00 24.01 10.01
C VAL A 86 -22.27 23.60 11.47
N ASP A 87 -23.29 22.77 11.71
CA ASP A 87 -23.52 22.12 13.00
C ASP A 87 -23.71 20.60 12.81
N LYS A 88 -22.86 19.84 13.53
CA LYS A 88 -22.64 18.37 13.53
C LYS A 88 -21.67 17.83 12.47
N SER A 89 -20.99 16.76 12.86
CA SER A 89 -19.81 16.17 12.20
C SER A 89 -20.18 15.24 11.04
N GLU A 90 -20.99 15.72 10.10
CA GLU A 90 -21.44 14.95 8.93
C GLU A 90 -20.97 15.65 7.64
N THR A 91 -20.33 14.89 6.76
CA THR A 91 -19.83 15.33 5.45
C THR A 91 -20.49 14.49 4.37
N PHE A 92 -21.01 15.12 3.32
CA PHE A 92 -21.68 14.40 2.23
C PHE A 92 -20.95 14.62 0.92
N ASP A 93 -20.55 13.53 0.27
CA ASP A 93 -20.04 13.55 -1.10
C ASP A 93 -21.18 13.83 -2.07
N LEU A 94 -21.03 14.83 -2.94
CA LEU A 94 -22.02 15.23 -3.93
C LEU A 94 -21.67 14.64 -5.32
N ALA A 95 -22.60 14.75 -6.26
CA ALA A 95 -22.42 14.22 -7.61
C ALA A 95 -21.24 14.87 -8.34
N LYS A 96 -20.49 14.07 -9.11
CA LYS A 96 -19.36 14.51 -9.93
C LYS A 96 -19.83 15.40 -11.08
N VAL A 97 -19.15 16.52 -11.27
CA VAL A 97 -19.40 17.52 -12.31
C VAL A 97 -18.31 17.39 -13.37
N ALA A 98 -18.66 16.82 -14.53
CA ALA A 98 -17.72 16.60 -15.63
C ALA A 98 -17.12 17.92 -16.13
N VAL A 99 -15.79 17.98 -16.21
CA VAL A 99 -15.04 19.12 -16.75
C VAL A 99 -14.88 18.93 -18.25
N MET A 100 -15.67 19.66 -19.03
CA MET A 100 -15.51 19.70 -20.47
C MET A 100 -14.67 20.92 -20.87
N THR A 101 -13.49 20.69 -21.43
CA THR A 101 -12.87 21.70 -22.30
C THR A 101 -13.78 21.93 -23.51
N PRO A 102 -14.03 23.19 -23.92
CA PRO A 102 -14.80 23.44 -25.14
C PRO A 102 -14.09 22.77 -26.32
N LYS A 103 -14.85 22.02 -27.13
CA LYS A 103 -14.38 21.64 -28.46
C LYS A 103 -14.29 22.92 -29.28
N GLU A 104 -13.21 23.09 -30.03
CA GLU A 104 -13.20 24.10 -31.09
C GLU A 104 -14.12 23.60 -32.20
N ASP A 105 -15.31 24.21 -32.31
CA ASP A 105 -16.21 23.94 -33.43
C ASP A 105 -15.58 24.43 -34.74
N GLU A 106 -15.38 23.53 -35.71
CA GLU A 106 -14.84 23.83 -37.05
C GLU A 106 -15.81 24.63 -37.94
N GLU A 107 -16.57 25.60 -37.38
CA GLU A 107 -17.59 26.37 -38.10
C GLU A 107 -17.60 27.88 -37.78
N SER A 108 -16.42 28.50 -37.54
CA SER A 108 -16.31 29.96 -37.42
C SER A 108 -15.17 30.63 -38.22
N ALA A 109 -14.21 29.87 -38.76
CA ALA A 109 -13.01 30.40 -39.42
C ALA A 109 -13.22 30.98 -40.85
N ALA A 110 -14.37 31.61 -41.13
CA ALA A 110 -14.76 32.00 -42.50
C ALA A 110 -15.59 33.30 -42.65
N LYS A 111 -15.37 34.36 -41.85
CA LYS A 111 -15.73 35.75 -42.22
C LYS A 111 -15.04 36.87 -41.43
N GLU A 112 -14.87 38.00 -42.12
CA GLU A 112 -14.52 39.36 -41.63
C GLU A 112 -13.04 39.72 -41.38
N SER A 113 -12.25 39.87 -42.47
CA SER A 113 -11.30 41.01 -42.60
C SER A 113 -10.82 41.29 -44.04
N SER A 114 -11.71 41.29 -45.04
CA SER A 114 -11.41 41.77 -46.40
C SER A 114 -12.51 42.67 -46.97
N LYS A 115 -12.43 43.97 -46.65
CA LYS A 115 -13.38 44.98 -47.10
C LYS A 115 -12.78 45.81 -48.24
N VAL A 116 -13.18 45.56 -49.50
CA VAL A 116 -13.14 46.49 -50.66
C VAL A 116 -13.82 45.80 -51.87
N SER A 117 -14.85 46.45 -52.46
CA SER A 117 -15.47 46.29 -53.82
C SER A 117 -15.66 44.89 -54.46
N SER A 118 -16.77 44.56 -55.15
CA SER A 118 -18.00 45.33 -55.48
C SER A 118 -19.07 44.46 -56.18
N SER A 119 -20.34 44.90 -56.05
CA SER A 119 -21.44 44.83 -57.05
C SER A 119 -22.02 43.48 -57.56
N ASN A 120 -23.36 43.42 -57.47
CA ASN A 120 -24.36 42.75 -58.31
C ASN A 120 -24.83 41.30 -58.01
N ASP A 121 -26.16 41.18 -57.91
CA ASP A 121 -27.10 40.24 -58.57
C ASP A 121 -26.75 38.74 -58.75
N SER A 122 -27.67 37.78 -58.55
CA SER A 122 -29.11 37.87 -58.25
C SER A 122 -29.75 36.52 -57.84
N LYS A 123 -30.81 36.61 -57.01
CA LYS A 123 -32.10 35.86 -57.01
C LYS A 123 -32.23 34.31 -57.14
N ASP A 124 -33.35 33.87 -56.56
CA ASP A 124 -34.20 32.68 -56.84
C ASP A 124 -33.61 31.28 -56.53
N GLN A 125 -34.43 30.22 -56.29
CA GLN A 125 -35.65 30.05 -55.47
C GLN A 125 -35.99 28.53 -55.45
N ASN A 126 -36.84 28.08 -54.51
CA ASN A 126 -37.58 26.78 -54.53
C ASN A 126 -36.76 25.46 -54.42
N SER A 127 -37.31 24.32 -53.96
CA SER A 127 -38.54 24.04 -53.18
C SER A 127 -38.65 22.55 -52.80
N ASN A 128 -39.30 22.23 -51.66
CA ASN A 128 -40.13 21.04 -51.40
C ASN A 128 -39.43 19.64 -51.35
N GLN A 129 -39.92 18.61 -50.62
CA GLN A 129 -41.03 18.44 -49.66
C GLN A 129 -40.83 17.15 -48.80
N ASP A 130 -41.45 17.10 -47.61
CA ASP A 130 -42.20 16.00 -46.92
C ASP A 130 -41.65 14.54 -46.91
N ASN A 131 -41.89 13.63 -45.94
CA ASN A 131 -42.56 13.55 -44.61
C ASN A 131 -42.08 12.22 -43.94
N ASP A 132 -42.45 11.70 -42.74
CA ASP A 132 -43.32 12.01 -41.57
C ASP A 132 -42.59 11.39 -40.33
N ALA A 133 -42.65 11.86 -39.07
CA ALA A 133 -43.75 11.92 -38.08
C ALA A 133 -44.30 10.56 -37.56
N VAL A 134 -44.69 10.33 -36.29
CA VAL A 134 -44.25 10.86 -34.96
C VAL A 134 -44.90 10.01 -33.81
N THR A 135 -44.29 9.91 -32.60
CA THR A 135 -44.89 9.45 -31.29
C THR A 135 -45.43 7.99 -31.14
N SER A 136 -45.65 7.38 -29.94
CA SER A 136 -45.23 7.60 -28.53
C SER A 136 -45.53 6.40 -27.58
N SER A 137 -45.01 6.49 -26.33
CA SER A 137 -45.64 6.09 -25.04
C SER A 137 -45.84 4.60 -24.61
N SER A 138 -44.86 4.10 -23.84
CA SER A 138 -44.96 3.55 -22.45
C SER A 138 -46.13 2.63 -21.99
N LYS A 139 -45.80 1.49 -21.33
CA LYS A 139 -45.92 1.31 -19.85
C LYS A 139 -45.41 -0.04 -19.28
N SER A 140 -44.97 0.04 -18.01
CA SER A 140 -44.52 -0.96 -17.02
C SER A 140 -45.33 -2.28 -16.87
N GLY A 141 -44.70 -3.38 -16.41
CA GLY A 141 -45.45 -4.54 -15.87
C GLY A 141 -44.72 -5.84 -15.38
N THR A 142 -44.08 -5.82 -14.21
CA THR A 142 -43.94 -6.98 -13.24
C THR A 142 -43.00 -8.20 -13.48
N ARG A 143 -42.71 -8.90 -12.36
CA ARG A 143 -41.82 -10.08 -12.06
C ARG A 143 -42.72 -11.33 -11.72
N PRO A 144 -42.24 -12.49 -11.21
CA PRO A 144 -40.95 -13.23 -11.31
C PRO A 144 -41.09 -14.79 -11.50
N SER A 145 -39.99 -15.51 -11.85
CA SER A 145 -39.62 -16.89 -11.40
C SER A 145 -38.48 -17.45 -12.29
N ALA A 146 -37.44 -18.22 -11.92
CA ALA A 146 -37.00 -19.01 -10.74
C ALA A 146 -37.02 -20.54 -10.93
N SER A 147 -35.83 -21.16 -10.97
CA SER A 147 -35.54 -22.62 -11.03
C SER A 147 -35.91 -23.33 -12.36
N SER A 148 -35.42 -24.53 -12.70
CA SER A 148 -34.54 -25.47 -11.98
C SER A 148 -33.63 -26.30 -12.91
N ARG A 149 -32.72 -27.09 -12.31
CA ARG A 149 -31.75 -28.01 -12.96
C ARG A 149 -32.38 -29.00 -13.95
N GLY A 150 -31.67 -29.27 -15.05
CA GLY A 150 -31.77 -30.49 -15.88
C GLY A 150 -30.37 -31.00 -16.22
N LYS A 151 -30.16 -32.32 -16.34
CA LYS A 151 -28.83 -32.94 -16.42
C LYS A 151 -28.86 -34.17 -17.34
N GLN A 152 -27.77 -34.41 -18.07
CA GLN A 152 -27.47 -35.63 -18.87
C GLN A 152 -28.40 -35.89 -20.08
N ALA A 153 -28.08 -36.78 -21.03
CA ALA A 153 -26.80 -37.16 -21.69
C ALA A 153 -27.11 -38.27 -22.71
N GLU A 154 -26.36 -38.34 -23.82
CA GLU A 154 -26.34 -39.47 -24.79
C GLU A 154 -27.70 -39.71 -25.52
N THR A 155 -27.82 -40.45 -26.63
CA THR A 155 -26.91 -41.36 -27.36
C THR A 155 -26.86 -41.06 -28.88
N ASP A 156 -26.03 -41.82 -29.59
CA ASP A 156 -26.06 -42.11 -31.04
C ASP A 156 -27.48 -42.56 -31.55
N ASP A 157 -27.79 -42.69 -32.86
CA ASP A 157 -26.95 -43.07 -34.01
C ASP A 157 -27.58 -42.63 -35.38
N SER A 158 -26.85 -42.91 -36.45
CA SER A 158 -27.07 -42.83 -37.92
C SER A 158 -28.47 -43.08 -38.52
N ASP A 159 -28.71 -42.50 -39.73
CA ASP A 159 -28.69 -43.29 -40.98
C ASP A 159 -28.47 -42.40 -42.25
N LYS A 160 -28.56 -43.00 -43.45
CA LYS A 160 -27.87 -42.60 -44.70
C LYS A 160 -28.65 -41.79 -45.76
N ALA A 161 -27.88 -40.88 -46.37
CA ALA A 161 -27.74 -40.62 -47.82
C ALA A 161 -28.93 -40.15 -48.68
N THR A 162 -28.71 -39.05 -49.41
CA THR A 162 -28.58 -39.07 -50.88
C THR A 162 -27.93 -37.77 -51.42
N ASP A 163 -27.19 -37.89 -52.52
CA ASP A 163 -26.57 -36.79 -53.30
C ASP A 163 -27.30 -36.72 -54.66
N PRO A 164 -27.61 -35.53 -55.23
CA PRO A 164 -26.61 -34.86 -56.09
C PRO A 164 -26.66 -33.31 -56.15
N ALA A 165 -25.65 -32.79 -56.87
CA ALA A 165 -25.63 -31.53 -57.65
C ALA A 165 -25.03 -30.27 -56.98
N LYS A 166 -23.77 -30.01 -57.36
CA LYS A 166 -22.96 -28.82 -57.09
C LYS A 166 -23.22 -27.68 -58.10
N PRO A 167 -23.57 -26.46 -57.66
CA PRO A 167 -23.38 -25.23 -58.44
C PRO A 167 -21.97 -24.62 -58.26
N ALA A 168 -21.62 -23.65 -59.11
CA ALA A 168 -20.28 -23.07 -59.18
C ALA A 168 -19.84 -22.32 -57.91
N ALA A 169 -18.54 -22.38 -57.60
CA ALA A 169 -17.93 -21.56 -56.58
C ALA A 169 -17.80 -20.11 -57.08
N VAL A 170 -18.48 -19.17 -56.42
CA VAL A 170 -18.19 -17.74 -56.54
C VAL A 170 -16.94 -17.45 -55.72
N LYS A 171 -15.88 -16.90 -56.34
CA LYS A 171 -14.75 -16.37 -55.58
C LYS A 171 -15.23 -15.21 -54.71
N ALA A 172 -15.01 -15.29 -53.40
CA ALA A 172 -15.03 -14.09 -52.58
C ALA A 172 -13.94 -13.12 -53.06
N PRO A 173 -14.17 -11.79 -53.05
CA PRO A 173 -13.12 -10.83 -53.38
C PRO A 173 -11.98 -10.93 -52.36
N GLU A 174 -10.75 -11.01 -52.84
CA GLU A 174 -9.57 -10.74 -52.01
C GLU A 174 -9.60 -9.25 -51.64
N THR A 175 -10.07 -8.93 -50.44
CA THR A 175 -10.00 -7.58 -49.89
C THR A 175 -8.54 -7.20 -49.71
N LYS A 176 -8.00 -6.45 -50.67
CA LYS A 176 -6.75 -5.71 -50.47
C LYS A 176 -6.93 -4.85 -49.23
N THR A 177 -6.16 -5.14 -48.19
CA THR A 177 -6.07 -4.29 -47.01
C THR A 177 -5.64 -2.90 -47.45
N SER A 178 -6.45 -1.89 -47.14
CA SER A 178 -6.02 -0.50 -47.30
C SER A 178 -4.83 -0.27 -46.37
N GLN A 179 -3.67 0.06 -46.92
CA GLN A 179 -2.53 0.48 -46.12
C GLN A 179 -2.96 1.70 -45.30
N VAL A 180 -2.98 1.55 -43.98
CA VAL A 180 -3.13 2.68 -43.05
C VAL A 180 -1.93 3.59 -43.30
N ALA A 181 -2.18 4.88 -43.53
CA ALA A 181 -1.09 5.83 -43.72
C ALA A 181 -0.23 5.84 -42.45
N THR A 182 1.06 5.51 -42.58
CA THR A 182 1.99 5.54 -41.46
C THR A 182 2.07 6.96 -40.90
N PRO A 183 2.04 7.15 -39.57
CA PRO A 183 2.25 8.47 -38.97
C PRO A 183 3.56 9.09 -39.44
N GLN A 184 3.58 10.41 -39.60
CA GLN A 184 4.83 11.12 -39.85
C GLN A 184 5.72 11.05 -38.60
N PHE A 185 7.01 10.74 -38.79
CA PHE A 185 7.98 10.79 -37.70
C PHE A 185 8.03 12.18 -37.03
N PRO A 186 8.30 12.27 -35.71
CA PRO A 186 8.44 13.52 -34.99
C PRO A 186 9.32 14.53 -35.72
N SER A 187 8.79 15.72 -35.98
CA SER A 187 9.49 16.80 -36.68
C SER A 187 9.35 18.11 -35.92
N GLY A 188 10.27 18.37 -35.00
CA GLY A 188 10.26 19.52 -34.10
C GLY A 188 11.31 19.38 -33.00
N ALA A 189 11.21 20.19 -31.94
CA ALA A 189 11.96 19.96 -30.72
C ALA A 189 11.30 18.85 -29.88
N GLY A 190 12.10 17.90 -29.41
CA GLY A 190 11.66 16.87 -28.47
C GLY A 190 11.45 17.41 -27.06
N ILE A 191 10.73 16.65 -26.24
CA ILE A 191 10.48 16.94 -24.83
C ILE A 191 11.63 16.36 -24.02
N ASN A 192 12.40 17.20 -23.31
CA ASN A 192 13.43 16.72 -22.40
C ASN A 192 12.77 16.10 -21.16
N VAL A 193 12.84 14.78 -21.02
CA VAL A 193 12.21 14.09 -19.88
C VAL A 193 13.15 14.04 -18.68
N HIS A 194 12.57 14.18 -17.49
CA HIS A 194 13.26 13.92 -16.22
C HIS A 194 13.30 12.42 -15.93
N ARG A 195 12.19 11.71 -16.17
CA ARG A 195 12.10 10.26 -16.09
C ARG A 195 10.99 9.73 -17.01
N ALA A 196 11.20 8.58 -17.62
CA ALA A 196 10.12 7.78 -18.21
C ALA A 196 10.20 6.31 -17.82
N GLN A 197 9.09 5.59 -17.99
CA GLN A 197 8.93 4.23 -17.52
C GLN A 197 7.94 3.45 -18.40
N ILE A 198 8.35 2.28 -18.88
CA ILE A 198 7.46 1.27 -19.47
C ILE A 198 6.61 0.66 -18.36
N GLN A 199 5.29 0.57 -18.55
CA GLN A 199 4.37 0.05 -17.53
C GLN A 199 3.71 -1.24 -18.01
N VAL A 200 3.74 -2.28 -17.16
CA VAL A 200 2.99 -3.53 -17.38
C VAL A 200 1.47 -3.29 -17.53
N GLY A 201 0.97 -2.16 -17.02
CA GLY A 201 -0.41 -1.71 -17.13
C GLY A 201 -0.79 -1.05 -18.46
N SER A 202 0.15 -0.81 -19.38
CA SER A 202 -0.08 -0.05 -20.61
C SER A 202 -0.31 -0.94 -21.83
N TRP A 203 -1.52 -0.87 -22.37
CA TRP A 203 -1.89 -1.37 -23.69
C TRP A 203 -2.08 -0.19 -24.65
N SER A 204 -1.59 -0.33 -25.88
CA SER A 204 -1.89 0.59 -26.99
C SER A 204 -3.25 0.25 -27.62
N ASP A 205 -4.20 1.19 -27.56
CA ASP A 205 -5.46 1.10 -28.29
C ASP A 205 -5.27 1.27 -29.81
N SER A 206 -4.21 2.00 -30.21
CA SER A 206 -3.75 2.09 -31.60
C SER A 206 -2.35 1.50 -31.73
N LEU A 207 -2.27 0.41 -32.51
CA LEU A 207 -1.03 -0.24 -32.91
C LEU A 207 -1.00 -0.23 -34.45
N ILE A 208 -0.02 0.46 -35.06
CA ILE A 208 0.10 0.58 -36.52
C ILE A 208 1.40 -0.07 -36.98
N VAL A 209 1.33 -0.92 -38.01
CA VAL A 209 2.50 -1.58 -38.61
C VAL A 209 2.67 -1.15 -40.08
N GLY A 210 3.88 -0.76 -40.45
CA GLY A 210 4.28 -0.38 -41.81
C GLY A 210 5.78 -0.57 -42.03
N GLY A 211 6.35 0.04 -43.07
CA GLY A 211 7.77 -0.12 -43.47
C GLY A 211 7.93 -0.73 -44.85
N SER A 212 9.17 -0.91 -45.30
CA SER A 212 9.47 -1.48 -46.63
C SER A 212 9.17 -2.98 -46.69
N LEU A 213 9.47 -3.76 -45.64
CA LEU A 213 9.24 -5.21 -45.62
C LEU A 213 7.74 -5.56 -45.66
N PRO A 214 6.85 -4.95 -44.85
CA PRO A 214 5.40 -5.18 -44.95
C PRO A 214 4.74 -4.76 -46.27
N ALA A 215 5.45 -4.06 -47.15
CA ALA A 215 4.98 -3.65 -48.47
C ALA A 215 5.39 -4.62 -49.62
N LYS A 216 6.22 -5.64 -49.35
CA LYS A 216 6.66 -6.63 -50.35
C LYS A 216 5.59 -7.70 -50.60
N ASP A 217 5.30 -8.01 -51.87
CA ASP A 217 4.22 -8.95 -52.30
C ASP A 217 4.25 -10.36 -51.67
N HIS A 218 5.41 -10.81 -51.17
CA HIS A 218 5.58 -12.13 -50.54
C HIS A 218 5.54 -12.10 -48.99
N VAL A 219 5.32 -10.92 -48.41
CA VAL A 219 5.17 -10.69 -46.97
C VAL A 219 3.69 -10.51 -46.65
N LYS A 220 3.26 -11.09 -45.53
CA LYS A 220 1.88 -11.00 -45.06
C LYS A 220 1.84 -10.39 -43.67
N VAL A 221 1.09 -9.30 -43.53
CA VAL A 221 0.73 -8.73 -42.22
C VAL A 221 -0.54 -9.41 -41.73
N HIS A 222 -0.46 -10.05 -40.57
CA HIS A 222 -1.57 -10.66 -39.86
C HIS A 222 -2.07 -9.70 -38.79
N GLU A 223 -3.21 -9.05 -39.03
CA GLU A 223 -3.94 -8.34 -37.97
C GLU A 223 -4.73 -9.32 -37.12
N LYS A 224 -4.48 -9.31 -35.81
CA LYS A 224 -5.12 -10.18 -34.82
C LYS A 224 -5.99 -9.34 -33.88
N VAL A 225 -7.23 -9.09 -34.27
CA VAL A 225 -8.23 -8.39 -33.43
C VAL A 225 -8.91 -9.38 -32.50
N TYR A 226 -8.77 -9.22 -31.20
CA TYR A 226 -9.53 -10.00 -30.22
C TYR A 226 -11.02 -9.63 -30.31
N ASP A 227 -11.85 -10.58 -30.72
CA ASP A 227 -13.30 -10.54 -30.54
C ASP A 227 -13.81 -11.90 -30.02
N ASP A 228 -14.88 -11.85 -29.23
CA ASP A 228 -15.51 -12.95 -28.50
C ASP A 228 -16.08 -14.08 -29.39
N LYS A 229 -15.89 -14.01 -30.72
CA LYS A 229 -16.48 -14.91 -31.71
C LYS A 229 -15.50 -15.41 -32.79
N LYS A 230 -14.27 -14.91 -32.87
CA LYS A 230 -13.32 -15.26 -33.95
C LYS A 230 -11.91 -15.68 -33.55
N ILE A 231 -11.27 -15.03 -32.57
CA ILE A 231 -9.85 -15.29 -32.25
C ILE A 231 -9.69 -16.28 -31.10
N LYS A 232 -8.69 -17.16 -31.24
CA LYS A 232 -8.33 -18.16 -30.23
C LYS A 232 -7.18 -17.63 -29.39
N ILE A 233 -7.28 -17.72 -28.07
CA ILE A 233 -6.14 -17.52 -27.18
C ILE A 233 -5.18 -18.73 -27.34
N GLY A 234 -3.86 -18.50 -27.29
CA GLY A 234 -2.89 -19.61 -27.32
C GLY A 234 -1.43 -19.21 -27.12
N GLY A 235 -0.61 -20.19 -26.70
CA GLY A 235 0.84 -20.01 -26.58
C GLY A 235 1.57 -20.01 -27.93
N TYR A 236 2.65 -19.25 -28.00
CA TYR A 236 3.48 -19.04 -29.20
C TYR A 236 4.22 -20.31 -29.69
N TYR A 237 4.46 -21.29 -28.82
CA TYR A 237 5.03 -22.59 -29.20
C TYR A 237 4.11 -23.49 -30.05
N VAL A 238 2.87 -23.06 -30.34
CA VAL A 238 1.96 -23.78 -31.24
C VAL A 238 2.27 -23.38 -32.70
N PRO A 239 2.56 -24.32 -33.62
CA PRO A 239 2.88 -24.01 -35.02
C PRO A 239 1.82 -23.13 -35.69
N ASN A 240 2.29 -22.10 -36.41
CA ASN A 240 1.49 -21.09 -37.11
C ASN A 240 0.46 -20.33 -36.23
N SER A 241 0.56 -20.39 -34.90
CA SER A 241 -0.35 -19.66 -34.00
C SER A 241 -0.27 -18.13 -34.14
N PHE A 242 0.88 -17.60 -34.56
CA PHE A 242 1.05 -16.19 -34.93
C PHE A 242 0.08 -15.74 -36.04
N GLU A 243 -0.51 -16.66 -36.82
CA GLU A 243 -1.43 -16.31 -37.90
C GLU A 243 -2.86 -15.99 -37.43
N ASP A 244 -3.33 -16.63 -36.34
CA ASP A 244 -4.73 -16.59 -35.88
C ASP A 244 -4.94 -16.42 -34.36
N ARG A 245 -3.88 -16.26 -33.55
CA ARG A 245 -3.97 -16.24 -32.08
C ARG A 245 -3.37 -15.02 -31.41
N TYR A 246 -4.14 -14.47 -30.49
CA TYR A 246 -3.65 -13.54 -29.47
C TYR A 246 -2.92 -14.35 -28.38
N HIS A 247 -1.72 -13.92 -27.99
CA HIS A 247 -0.88 -14.70 -27.08
C HIS A 247 -1.24 -14.46 -25.61
N VAL A 248 -1.17 -15.52 -24.80
CA VAL A 248 -1.52 -15.47 -23.35
C VAL A 248 -0.67 -14.45 -22.60
N SER A 249 0.61 -14.31 -22.97
CA SER A 249 1.54 -13.33 -22.40
C SER A 249 1.19 -11.87 -22.70
N TYR A 250 0.27 -11.59 -23.64
CA TYR A 250 -0.14 -10.24 -24.03
C TYR A 250 -1.42 -9.77 -23.31
N MET A 251 -2.15 -10.68 -22.63
CA MET A 251 -3.44 -10.41 -22.00
C MET A 251 -3.35 -9.57 -20.71
N ARG A 252 -4.40 -8.80 -20.39
CA ARG A 252 -4.47 -8.06 -19.11
C ARG A 252 -4.62 -9.00 -17.92
N LYS A 253 -3.96 -8.66 -16.82
CA LYS A 253 -3.98 -9.45 -15.58
C LYS A 253 -5.31 -9.24 -14.83
N GLY A 254 -6.21 -10.21 -14.95
CA GLY A 254 -7.53 -10.21 -14.30
C GLY A 254 -8.64 -10.70 -15.22
N ASP A 255 -8.40 -10.69 -16.53
CA ASP A 255 -9.39 -10.99 -17.55
C ASP A 255 -9.56 -12.51 -17.74
N ILE A 256 -10.23 -13.15 -16.78
CA ILE A 256 -10.54 -14.60 -16.78
C ILE A 256 -11.41 -14.98 -18.00
N ASP A 257 -12.24 -14.04 -18.47
CA ASP A 257 -13.11 -14.17 -19.64
C ASP A 257 -12.44 -13.72 -20.96
N GLY A 258 -11.21 -13.18 -20.92
CA GLY A 258 -10.45 -12.65 -22.07
C GLY A 258 -10.40 -11.12 -22.15
N PRO A 259 -9.41 -10.54 -22.87
CA PRO A 259 -9.17 -9.10 -22.89
C PRO A 259 -10.33 -8.30 -23.51
N PRO A 260 -10.37 -6.96 -23.34
CA PRO A 260 -11.41 -6.12 -23.93
C PRO A 260 -11.54 -6.32 -25.45
N ALA A 261 -12.77 -6.48 -25.92
CA ALA A 261 -13.08 -6.67 -27.34
C ALA A 261 -12.57 -5.48 -28.18
N GLY A 262 -11.79 -5.78 -29.23
CA GLY A 262 -11.20 -4.78 -30.13
C GLY A 262 -9.68 -4.63 -30.03
N GLU A 263 -9.03 -5.20 -29.00
CA GLU A 263 -7.56 -5.18 -28.90
C GLU A 263 -6.87 -5.85 -30.09
N LYS A 264 -5.70 -5.32 -30.50
CA LYS A 264 -4.97 -5.77 -31.69
C LYS A 264 -3.55 -6.19 -31.38
N ALA A 265 -3.13 -7.32 -31.93
CA ALA A 265 -1.71 -7.65 -32.12
C ALA A 265 -1.43 -7.85 -33.62
N TYR A 266 -0.16 -7.74 -34.04
CA TYR A 266 0.21 -7.87 -35.46
C TYR A 266 1.40 -8.80 -35.64
N ALA A 267 1.36 -9.69 -36.63
CA ALA A 267 2.54 -10.45 -37.05
C ALA A 267 2.92 -10.13 -38.50
N VAL A 268 4.19 -9.83 -38.75
CA VAL A 268 4.77 -9.66 -40.08
C VAL A 268 5.50 -10.96 -40.44
N ALA A 269 5.01 -11.69 -41.44
CA ALA A 269 5.51 -13.01 -41.80
C ALA A 269 5.93 -13.10 -43.28
N VAL A 270 7.08 -13.72 -43.54
CA VAL A 270 7.66 -13.90 -44.87
C VAL A 270 7.25 -15.26 -45.45
N SER A 271 6.77 -15.27 -46.69
CA SER A 271 6.32 -16.51 -47.37
C SER A 271 7.44 -17.15 -48.19
N GLY A 272 7.56 -18.48 -48.11
CA GLY A 272 8.59 -19.24 -48.81
C GLY A 272 9.96 -19.13 -48.13
N LYS A 273 11.04 -19.19 -48.92
CA LYS A 273 12.39 -18.99 -48.39
C LYS A 273 12.67 -17.48 -48.22
N PRO A 274 12.96 -16.98 -47.01
CA PRO A 274 13.33 -15.58 -46.81
C PRO A 274 14.76 -15.30 -47.32
N VAL A 275 15.05 -14.03 -47.55
CA VAL A 275 16.34 -13.52 -48.05
C VAL A 275 16.65 -12.22 -47.33
N ASP A 276 17.87 -12.11 -46.79
CA ASP A 276 18.36 -10.89 -46.14
C ASP A 276 18.42 -9.72 -47.15
N ASP A 277 17.89 -8.55 -46.76
CA ASP A 277 17.93 -7.30 -47.53
C ASP A 277 18.21 -6.14 -46.56
N GLU A 278 19.27 -5.36 -46.83
CA GLU A 278 19.67 -4.22 -45.98
C GLU A 278 18.64 -3.07 -46.00
N ASN A 279 17.73 -3.08 -46.98
CA ASN A 279 16.67 -2.09 -47.17
C ASN A 279 15.34 -2.49 -46.49
N ASP A 280 15.26 -3.68 -45.89
CA ASP A 280 14.05 -4.13 -45.19
C ASP A 280 13.93 -3.52 -43.79
N ASP A 281 12.85 -2.77 -43.59
CA ASP A 281 12.42 -2.28 -42.29
C ASP A 281 10.94 -2.53 -42.00
N ILE A 282 10.63 -2.56 -40.69
CA ILE A 282 9.28 -2.55 -40.13
C ILE A 282 9.22 -1.38 -39.14
N TYR A 283 8.23 -0.51 -39.26
CA TYR A 283 7.88 0.47 -38.22
C TYR A 283 6.62 0.03 -37.50
N VAL A 284 6.66 0.08 -36.17
CA VAL A 284 5.53 -0.23 -35.29
C VAL A 284 5.28 0.97 -34.36
N TYR A 285 4.08 1.54 -34.43
CA TYR A 285 3.68 2.72 -33.67
C TYR A 285 2.74 2.30 -32.54
N TYR A 286 3.14 2.59 -31.31
CA TYR A 286 2.43 2.30 -30.07
C TYR A 286 1.86 3.58 -29.47
N SER A 287 0.54 3.70 -29.32
CA SER A 287 -0.08 4.89 -28.71
C SER A 287 0.14 4.96 -27.19
N ASN A 288 0.42 3.83 -26.53
CA ASN A 288 0.68 3.76 -25.10
C ASN A 288 1.60 2.57 -24.74
N VAL A 289 2.75 2.87 -24.14
CA VAL A 289 3.73 1.90 -23.62
C VAL A 289 4.05 2.10 -22.14
N GLY A 290 3.56 3.18 -21.52
CA GLY A 290 3.90 3.58 -20.17
C GLY A 290 3.67 5.06 -19.93
N ALA A 291 4.50 5.68 -19.08
CA ALA A 291 4.40 7.10 -18.76
C ALA A 291 5.76 7.80 -18.65
N TYR A 292 5.76 9.12 -18.77
CA TYR A 292 6.90 10.01 -18.56
C TYR A 292 6.58 11.17 -17.60
N THR A 293 7.61 11.95 -17.28
CA THR A 293 7.57 13.21 -16.53
C THR A 293 8.78 14.05 -16.99
N ASP A 294 8.56 15.31 -17.35
CA ASP A 294 9.58 16.32 -17.61
C ASP A 294 9.92 17.15 -16.35
N SER A 295 9.05 17.08 -15.34
CA SER A 295 9.15 17.86 -14.11
C SER A 295 10.22 17.30 -13.16
N ALA A 296 11.29 18.08 -12.97
CA ALA A 296 12.39 17.75 -12.06
C ALA A 296 12.00 17.63 -10.57
N SER A 297 10.75 18.01 -10.21
CA SER A 297 10.17 17.83 -8.88
C SER A 297 9.25 16.62 -8.75
N ALA A 298 9.04 15.83 -9.81
CA ALA A 298 8.19 14.64 -9.81
C ALA A 298 8.95 13.43 -10.38
N ASP A 299 9.50 12.59 -9.50
CA ASP A 299 10.20 11.34 -9.88
C ASP A 299 9.24 10.18 -10.27
N THR A 300 7.91 10.37 -10.13
CA THR A 300 6.87 9.42 -10.55
C THR A 300 6.32 9.84 -11.93
N PRO A 301 6.50 9.03 -12.99
CA PRO A 301 5.94 9.30 -14.31
C PRO A 301 4.41 9.19 -14.35
N THR A 302 3.74 10.13 -14.99
CA THR A 302 2.27 10.20 -15.11
C THR A 302 1.75 10.57 -16.50
N GLU A 303 2.55 11.26 -17.32
CA GLU A 303 2.14 11.67 -18.68
C GLU A 303 2.19 10.49 -19.65
N PRO A 304 1.13 10.18 -20.44
CA PRO A 304 1.11 9.03 -21.34
C PRO A 304 2.26 9.01 -22.37
N MET A 305 3.01 7.90 -22.39
CA MET A 305 4.14 7.69 -23.30
C MET A 305 3.75 6.76 -24.45
N GLY A 306 3.91 7.23 -25.69
CA GLY A 306 3.91 6.40 -26.89
C GLY A 306 5.33 5.93 -27.26
N ALA A 307 5.43 5.08 -28.29
CA ALA A 307 6.71 4.69 -28.88
C ALA A 307 6.61 4.43 -30.37
N ILE A 308 7.70 4.71 -31.10
CA ILE A 308 7.91 4.25 -32.47
C ILE A 308 9.08 3.26 -32.42
N VAL A 309 8.85 2.03 -32.87
CA VAL A 309 9.85 0.98 -32.96
C VAL A 309 10.19 0.76 -34.42
N LYS A 310 11.47 0.84 -34.79
CA LYS A 310 11.98 0.40 -36.09
C LYS A 310 12.70 -0.93 -35.93
N ILE A 311 12.32 -1.93 -36.72
CA ILE A 311 13.12 -3.14 -36.95
C ILE A 311 13.83 -3.00 -38.30
N SER A 312 15.11 -3.35 -38.37
CA SER A 312 15.89 -3.40 -39.62
C SER A 312 17.07 -4.38 -39.50
N ASN A 313 17.91 -4.50 -40.54
CA ASN A 313 19.06 -5.42 -40.58
C ASN A 313 18.68 -6.86 -40.19
N ILE A 314 17.55 -7.33 -40.73
CA ILE A 314 16.97 -8.63 -40.41
C ILE A 314 17.76 -9.71 -41.14
N GLN A 315 18.40 -10.59 -40.37
CA GLN A 315 19.18 -11.71 -40.86
C GLN A 315 18.43 -13.00 -40.55
N TYR A 316 18.03 -13.74 -41.58
CA TYR A 316 17.16 -14.90 -41.41
C TYR A 316 17.94 -16.14 -40.96
N HIS A 317 17.28 -17.00 -40.17
CA HIS A 317 17.89 -18.23 -39.67
C HIS A 317 17.81 -19.35 -40.71
N GLU A 318 18.92 -20.05 -40.95
CA GLU A 318 19.07 -21.08 -41.98
C GLU A 318 18.12 -22.29 -41.83
N LYS A 319 17.44 -22.40 -40.67
CA LYS A 319 16.37 -23.38 -40.44
C LYS A 319 15.16 -23.19 -41.37
N ILE A 320 14.87 -21.96 -41.82
CA ILE A 320 13.78 -21.68 -42.77
C ILE A 320 14.32 -21.85 -44.21
N THR A 321 14.30 -23.08 -44.70
CA THR A 321 14.77 -23.39 -46.07
C THR A 321 13.74 -23.06 -47.15
N GLY A 322 12.50 -22.79 -46.74
CA GLY A 322 11.36 -22.44 -47.61
C GLY A 322 10.41 -23.61 -47.90
N LYS A 323 10.48 -24.69 -47.11
CA LYS A 323 9.46 -25.77 -47.10
C LYS A 323 8.40 -25.45 -46.07
N ASP A 324 7.16 -25.90 -46.29
CA ASP A 324 6.06 -25.70 -45.34
C ASP A 324 6.35 -26.32 -43.95
N ASP A 325 7.06 -27.46 -43.92
CA ASP A 325 7.48 -28.16 -42.69
C ASP A 325 8.53 -27.40 -41.87
N ASP A 326 9.28 -26.46 -42.47
CA ASP A 326 10.27 -25.63 -41.76
C ASP A 326 9.59 -24.54 -40.89
N GLY A 327 8.29 -24.29 -41.13
CA GLY A 327 7.57 -23.12 -40.64
C GLY A 327 7.91 -21.85 -41.42
N LYS A 328 7.51 -20.69 -40.87
CA LYS A 328 7.69 -19.37 -41.50
C LYS A 328 8.59 -18.48 -40.65
N ALA A 329 9.33 -17.58 -41.30
CA ALA A 329 9.99 -16.48 -40.62
C ALA A 329 8.95 -15.39 -40.30
N PHE A 330 8.89 -14.93 -39.04
CA PHE A 330 7.96 -13.89 -38.62
C PHE A 330 8.47 -13.10 -37.40
N ILE A 331 7.93 -11.89 -37.24
CA ILE A 331 7.98 -11.11 -35.98
C ILE A 331 6.54 -10.79 -35.57
N ASP A 332 6.20 -11.04 -34.31
CA ASP A 332 4.89 -10.88 -33.69
C ASP A 332 4.95 -9.79 -32.60
N PHE A 333 4.14 -8.75 -32.77
CA PHE A 333 4.10 -7.54 -31.97
C PHE A 333 2.81 -7.52 -31.13
N SER A 334 3.00 -7.57 -29.81
CA SER A 334 1.97 -7.25 -28.81
C SER A 334 1.58 -5.77 -28.87
N ASN A 335 0.35 -5.42 -28.46
CA ASN A 335 -0.05 -4.05 -28.10
C ASN A 335 0.26 -3.66 -26.65
N ASN A 336 0.50 -4.64 -25.78
CA ASN A 336 1.22 -4.40 -24.53
C ASN A 336 2.72 -4.44 -24.82
N PHE A 337 3.40 -3.30 -24.75
CA PHE A 337 4.82 -3.22 -25.08
C PHE A 337 5.70 -3.93 -24.05
N TYR A 338 5.30 -4.00 -22.77
CA TYR A 338 6.01 -4.73 -21.72
C TYR A 338 6.04 -6.25 -22.00
N SER A 339 4.94 -6.82 -22.53
CA SER A 339 4.89 -8.21 -23.01
C SER A 339 5.82 -8.50 -24.19
N GLY A 340 6.40 -7.46 -24.82
CA GLY A 340 7.49 -7.56 -25.78
C GLY A 340 7.09 -8.10 -27.15
N MET A 341 8.01 -8.85 -27.77
CA MET A 341 7.81 -9.46 -29.09
C MET A 341 8.19 -10.94 -29.11
N VAL A 342 7.59 -11.69 -30.03
CA VAL A 342 8.01 -13.06 -30.37
C VAL A 342 8.55 -13.05 -31.80
N TYR A 343 9.67 -13.71 -32.07
CA TYR A 343 10.10 -13.92 -33.46
C TYR A 343 10.58 -15.35 -33.72
N ASN A 344 10.40 -15.80 -34.96
CA ASN A 344 10.86 -17.09 -35.47
C ASN A 344 11.54 -16.93 -36.82
N GLY A 345 12.48 -17.82 -37.12
CA GLY A 345 13.18 -17.87 -38.41
C GLY A 345 14.13 -16.69 -38.62
N ILE A 346 14.45 -15.95 -37.57
CA ILE A 346 15.32 -14.76 -37.58
C ILE A 346 16.46 -15.01 -36.61
N LYS A 347 17.69 -14.86 -37.09
CA LYS A 347 18.94 -15.07 -36.35
C LYS A 347 19.38 -13.81 -35.61
N ARG A 348 19.21 -12.65 -36.26
CA ARG A 348 19.52 -11.33 -35.72
C ARG A 348 18.58 -10.29 -36.32
N LEU A 349 18.29 -9.24 -35.55
CA LEU A 349 17.75 -7.98 -36.04
C LEU A 349 18.36 -6.80 -35.28
N ASP A 350 18.26 -5.61 -35.87
CA ASP A 350 18.49 -4.34 -35.20
C ASP A 350 17.12 -3.69 -34.89
N MET A 351 16.92 -3.25 -33.64
CA MET A 351 15.72 -2.60 -33.12
C MET A 351 16.08 -1.19 -32.64
N ASP A 352 15.53 -0.14 -33.27
CA ASP A 352 15.62 1.24 -32.75
C ASP A 352 14.29 1.59 -32.08
N VAL A 353 14.32 2.29 -30.93
CA VAL A 353 13.13 2.77 -30.23
C VAL A 353 13.22 4.28 -30.00
N THR A 354 12.25 5.02 -30.55
CA THR A 354 12.03 6.44 -30.26
C THR A 354 10.79 6.55 -29.38
N PHE A 355 10.95 6.88 -28.10
CA PHE A 355 9.80 7.16 -27.23
C PHE A 355 9.18 8.52 -27.61
N THR A 356 7.86 8.66 -27.44
CA THR A 356 7.08 9.78 -27.97
C THR A 356 5.91 10.16 -27.06
N THR A 357 5.26 11.28 -27.37
CA THR A 357 3.85 11.52 -26.97
C THR A 357 2.94 10.45 -27.57
N SER A 358 1.79 10.17 -26.95
CA SER A 358 0.83 9.14 -27.41
C SER A 358 0.25 9.36 -28.83
N ASP A 359 0.40 10.55 -29.40
CA ASP A 359 0.02 10.89 -30.78
C ASP A 359 1.20 10.86 -31.78
N TRP A 360 2.38 10.42 -31.31
CA TRP A 360 3.65 10.32 -32.04
C TRP A 360 4.22 11.63 -32.60
N ARG A 361 3.69 12.80 -32.20
CA ARG A 361 4.12 14.10 -32.76
C ARG A 361 5.43 14.63 -32.20
N GLN A 362 5.74 14.35 -30.94
CA GLN A 362 6.98 14.78 -30.29
C GLN A 362 7.75 13.58 -29.75
N ALA A 363 9.06 13.55 -30.00
CA ALA A 363 9.96 12.58 -29.39
C ALA A 363 10.31 12.98 -27.95
N LEU A 364 10.53 11.99 -27.10
CA LEU A 364 11.06 12.17 -25.75
C LEU A 364 12.59 12.08 -25.79
N VAL A 365 13.26 13.00 -25.10
CA VAL A 365 14.72 13.11 -25.05
C VAL A 365 15.17 12.87 -23.62
N PHE A 366 15.84 11.76 -23.39
CA PHE A 366 16.31 11.32 -22.09
C PHE A 366 17.60 12.06 -21.67
N PRO A 367 17.84 12.27 -20.37
CA PRO A 367 19.06 12.89 -19.89
C PRO A 367 20.31 12.08 -20.25
N GLU A 368 21.44 12.77 -20.36
CA GLU A 368 22.75 12.11 -20.31
C GLU A 368 22.98 11.41 -18.95
N LEU A 369 23.95 10.49 -18.92
CA LEU A 369 24.33 9.79 -17.69
C LEU A 369 24.82 10.77 -16.60
N ASP A 370 24.56 10.42 -15.35
CA ASP A 370 25.01 11.19 -14.19
C ASP A 370 26.54 11.09 -13.97
N GLY A 371 27.05 11.80 -12.96
CA GLY A 371 28.48 11.79 -12.60
C GLY A 371 29.04 10.44 -12.13
N ASN A 372 28.19 9.41 -11.98
CA ASN A 372 28.56 8.04 -11.62
C ASN A 372 28.37 7.05 -12.80
N GLY A 373 27.80 7.49 -13.93
CA GLY A 373 27.45 6.62 -15.05
C GLY A 373 26.11 5.88 -14.88
N ASP A 374 25.18 6.42 -14.10
CA ASP A 374 23.80 5.91 -13.95
C ASP A 374 22.79 6.78 -14.70
N ALA A 375 21.63 6.20 -15.03
CA ALA A 375 20.51 6.89 -15.69
C ALA A 375 19.27 6.90 -14.80
N ARG A 376 18.34 7.83 -15.07
CA ARG A 376 17.03 7.90 -14.39
C ARG A 376 16.01 6.88 -14.92
N SER A 377 16.25 6.36 -16.12
CA SER A 377 15.39 5.43 -16.84
C SER A 377 16.23 4.38 -17.57
N TYR A 378 15.68 3.18 -17.70
CA TYR A 378 16.35 2.03 -18.30
C TYR A 378 15.43 1.31 -19.30
N PHE A 379 16.00 0.59 -20.25
CA PHE A 379 15.33 -0.43 -21.04
C PHE A 379 15.90 -1.79 -20.64
N THR A 380 15.04 -2.66 -20.12
CA THR A 380 15.41 -3.97 -19.60
C THR A 380 14.91 -5.05 -20.52
N PHE A 381 15.83 -5.81 -21.11
CA PHE A 381 15.55 -7.07 -21.78
C PHE A 381 15.62 -8.17 -20.72
N GLY A 382 14.49 -8.82 -20.43
CA GLY A 382 14.42 -10.00 -19.57
C GLY A 382 14.29 -11.28 -20.40
N SER A 383 14.02 -12.42 -19.76
CA SER A 383 13.78 -13.69 -20.46
C SER A 383 14.98 -14.20 -21.31
N LEU A 384 16.21 -13.76 -21.06
CA LEU A 384 17.40 -14.12 -21.85
C LEU A 384 17.94 -15.49 -21.45
N ASN A 385 17.49 -16.55 -22.12
CA ASN A 385 17.88 -17.92 -21.79
C ASN A 385 19.19 -18.34 -22.46
N GLY A 386 20.11 -18.86 -21.64
CA GLY A 386 21.14 -19.77 -22.11
C GLY A 386 20.58 -21.17 -22.13
N ASN A 387 20.11 -21.61 -23.30
CA ASN A 387 19.50 -22.93 -23.50
C ASN A 387 20.59 -24.02 -23.63
N LYS A 388 20.62 -24.76 -24.73
CA LYS A 388 21.74 -25.64 -25.08
C LYS A 388 22.77 -24.89 -25.92
N ASP A 389 24.00 -25.40 -25.98
CA ASP A 389 25.10 -24.82 -26.79
C ASP A 389 24.62 -24.51 -28.22
N GLY A 390 24.57 -23.22 -28.58
CA GLY A 390 24.09 -22.76 -29.90
C GLY A 390 22.58 -22.51 -30.00
N GLU A 391 21.86 -22.46 -28.87
CA GLU A 391 20.45 -22.05 -28.77
C GLU A 391 20.25 -20.83 -27.85
N HIS A 392 21.31 -20.06 -27.59
CA HIS A 392 21.29 -18.94 -26.65
C HIS A 392 20.54 -17.70 -27.19
N GLU A 393 19.95 -16.92 -26.28
CA GLU A 393 19.27 -15.66 -26.55
C GLU A 393 20.15 -14.46 -26.15
N TRP A 394 20.12 -13.39 -26.95
CA TRP A 394 21.08 -12.28 -26.87
C TRP A 394 20.42 -10.92 -27.06
N ALA A 395 20.80 -9.95 -26.21
CA ALA A 395 20.47 -8.54 -26.36
C ALA A 395 21.74 -7.67 -26.40
N GLY A 396 21.64 -6.44 -26.90
CA GLY A 396 22.78 -5.53 -27.00
C GLY A 396 22.40 -4.10 -27.35
N SER A 397 23.37 -3.19 -27.34
CA SER A 397 23.17 -1.78 -27.71
C SER A 397 24.23 -1.26 -28.68
N ARG A 398 23.79 -0.69 -29.81
CA ARG A 398 24.65 0.03 -30.77
C ARG A 398 25.21 1.33 -30.19
N LEU A 399 24.61 1.87 -29.12
CA LEU A 399 25.12 3.06 -28.42
C LEU A 399 26.40 2.76 -27.60
N LYS A 400 26.78 1.49 -27.42
CA LYS A 400 27.92 1.03 -26.61
C LYS A 400 27.91 1.53 -25.15
N LEU A 401 26.71 1.77 -24.62
CA LEU A 401 26.46 2.06 -23.21
C LEU A 401 26.48 0.76 -22.41
N GLN A 402 27.12 0.76 -21.24
CA GLN A 402 27.21 -0.44 -20.42
C GLN A 402 25.84 -0.86 -19.86
N GLY A 403 25.42 -2.07 -20.20
CA GLY A 403 24.27 -2.73 -19.59
C GLY A 403 24.53 -3.06 -18.12
N LYS A 404 23.56 -2.76 -17.26
CA LYS A 404 23.58 -3.09 -15.84
C LYS A 404 23.11 -4.54 -15.69
N LEU A 405 23.71 -5.29 -14.76
CA LEU A 405 23.45 -6.71 -14.49
C LEU A 405 23.29 -6.97 -12.99
N ALA A 406 22.33 -7.81 -12.61
CA ALA A 406 22.09 -8.15 -11.21
C ALA A 406 23.27 -8.90 -10.54
N PRO A 407 23.46 -8.81 -9.22
CA PRO A 407 24.55 -9.48 -8.50
C PRO A 407 24.54 -11.02 -8.62
N GLY A 408 25.27 -11.55 -9.59
CA GLY A 408 25.36 -12.99 -9.88
C GLY A 408 24.51 -13.47 -11.05
N ALA A 409 24.06 -12.55 -11.92
CA ALA A 409 23.34 -12.82 -13.16
C ALA A 409 23.99 -13.90 -14.04
N LYS A 410 23.17 -14.49 -14.91
CA LYS A 410 23.54 -15.52 -15.88
C LYS A 410 23.66 -14.92 -17.28
N ILE A 411 24.36 -13.78 -17.34
CA ILE A 411 24.57 -12.98 -18.53
C ILE A 411 26.08 -12.78 -18.72
N THR A 412 26.59 -13.05 -19.93
CA THR A 412 27.99 -12.74 -20.31
C THR A 412 28.04 -11.45 -21.11
N GLU A 413 28.88 -10.50 -20.71
CA GLU A 413 29.13 -9.23 -21.40
C GLU A 413 30.27 -9.36 -22.44
N TYR A 414 30.09 -8.78 -23.62
CA TYR A 414 31.04 -8.79 -24.74
C TYR A 414 31.40 -7.37 -25.21
N GLU A 415 32.65 -7.15 -25.62
CA GLU A 415 33.24 -5.83 -25.94
C GLU A 415 32.48 -5.00 -27.00
N ASP A 416 31.72 -5.64 -27.89
CA ASP A 416 30.90 -4.97 -28.91
C ASP A 416 29.51 -4.53 -28.42
N GLY A 417 29.25 -4.56 -27.11
CA GLY A 417 27.97 -4.15 -26.52
C GLY A 417 26.89 -5.23 -26.60
N TRP A 418 27.30 -6.50 -26.63
CA TRP A 418 26.42 -7.68 -26.64
C TRP A 418 26.41 -8.37 -25.28
N TYR A 419 25.25 -8.94 -24.95
CA TYR A 419 24.97 -9.62 -23.70
C TYR A 419 24.27 -10.96 -24.01
N GLU A 420 24.90 -12.06 -23.59
CA GLU A 420 24.48 -13.44 -23.86
C GLU A 420 23.76 -14.02 -22.64
N GLY A 421 22.56 -14.57 -22.82
CA GLY A 421 21.97 -15.50 -21.86
C GLY A 421 22.81 -16.77 -21.75
N THR A 422 23.36 -17.05 -20.56
CA THR A 422 24.20 -18.24 -20.28
C THR A 422 23.66 -19.13 -19.17
N GLY A 423 22.44 -18.88 -18.70
CA GLY A 423 21.77 -19.75 -17.73
C GLY A 423 20.36 -20.10 -18.14
N VAL A 424 19.97 -21.34 -17.85
CA VAL A 424 18.65 -21.89 -18.13
C VAL A 424 17.63 -21.29 -17.16
N GLY A 425 16.70 -20.50 -17.68
CA GLY A 425 15.49 -20.06 -16.99
C GLY A 425 14.38 -21.10 -17.11
N VAL A 426 13.52 -21.20 -16.09
CA VAL A 426 12.39 -22.15 -16.10
C VAL A 426 11.12 -21.60 -15.47
N THR A 427 9.97 -22.05 -15.97
CA THR A 427 8.64 -21.72 -15.43
C THR A 427 8.31 -22.45 -14.11
N ASN A 428 9.03 -23.52 -13.75
CA ASN A 428 9.00 -24.12 -12.42
C ASN A 428 10.29 -24.87 -12.09
N LYS A 429 11.03 -24.40 -11.07
CA LYS A 429 12.28 -25.00 -10.58
C LYS A 429 12.07 -26.37 -9.90
N GLU A 430 10.96 -26.58 -9.20
CA GLU A 430 10.72 -27.77 -8.38
C GLU A 430 10.55 -29.06 -9.22
N THR A 431 10.08 -28.91 -10.46
CA THR A 431 9.85 -30.01 -11.40
C THR A 431 10.96 -30.16 -12.44
N TYR A 432 11.94 -29.26 -12.47
CA TYR A 432 12.97 -29.24 -13.52
C TYR A 432 14.08 -30.26 -13.26
N ASN A 433 14.04 -31.35 -14.03
CA ASN A 433 15.04 -32.41 -14.06
C ASN A 433 15.74 -32.41 -15.43
N GLY A 434 16.25 -31.24 -15.85
CA GLY A 434 16.93 -31.08 -17.14
C GLY A 434 18.19 -31.93 -17.27
N GLU A 435 18.54 -32.28 -18.50
CA GLU A 435 19.71 -33.13 -18.82
C GLU A 435 21.02 -32.50 -18.33
N ASP A 436 21.09 -31.17 -18.30
CA ASP A 436 22.27 -30.37 -18.02
C ASP A 436 22.36 -29.87 -16.56
N GLY A 437 21.37 -30.20 -15.72
CA GLY A 437 21.37 -29.90 -14.27
C GLY A 437 20.15 -29.13 -13.76
N PRO A 438 20.20 -28.54 -12.55
CA PRO A 438 19.13 -27.71 -12.02
C PRO A 438 19.10 -26.33 -12.69
N ALA A 439 17.90 -25.79 -12.88
CA ALA A 439 17.67 -24.47 -13.45
C ALA A 439 18.40 -23.36 -12.68
N ASN A 440 18.77 -22.29 -13.38
CA ASN A 440 19.64 -21.26 -12.81
C ASN A 440 18.88 -20.02 -12.29
N TRP A 441 17.64 -19.81 -12.74
CA TRP A 441 16.73 -18.74 -12.33
C TRP A 441 15.28 -19.07 -12.75
N GLY A 442 14.30 -18.33 -12.23
CA GLY A 442 12.87 -18.53 -12.56
C GLY A 442 12.41 -17.61 -13.69
N ASP A 443 12.11 -18.18 -14.86
CA ASP A 443 11.62 -17.42 -16.03
C ASP A 443 10.10 -17.23 -15.99
N TYR A 444 9.67 -16.41 -15.03
CA TYR A 444 8.27 -16.02 -14.84
C TYR A 444 8.16 -14.74 -14.01
N LEU A 445 7.19 -13.91 -14.36
CA LEU A 445 6.89 -12.67 -13.64
C LEU A 445 6.56 -12.95 -12.17
N GLY A 446 7.36 -12.37 -11.27
CA GLY A 446 7.21 -12.49 -9.82
C GLY A 446 8.10 -13.54 -9.15
N SER A 447 8.91 -14.30 -9.91
CA SER A 447 9.95 -15.14 -9.31
C SER A 447 10.96 -14.31 -8.51
N SER A 448 11.61 -14.94 -7.53
CA SER A 448 12.52 -14.25 -6.60
C SER A 448 13.91 -13.94 -7.16
N ASP A 449 14.21 -14.38 -8.39
CA ASP A 449 15.50 -14.23 -9.07
C ASP A 449 15.39 -14.00 -10.60
N TYR A 450 14.26 -13.45 -11.07
CA TYR A 450 14.02 -13.16 -12.50
C TYR A 450 15.09 -12.22 -13.08
N GLU A 451 15.66 -11.33 -12.26
CA GLU A 451 16.72 -10.40 -12.67
C GLU A 451 18.03 -11.08 -13.10
N LEU A 452 18.22 -12.37 -12.81
CA LEU A 452 19.43 -13.10 -13.21
C LEU A 452 19.45 -13.43 -14.71
N GLY A 453 18.29 -13.46 -15.38
CA GLY A 453 18.12 -13.65 -16.84
C GLY A 453 17.85 -12.34 -17.59
N ALA A 454 18.38 -11.21 -17.11
CA ALA A 454 18.03 -9.88 -17.61
C ALA A 454 19.21 -8.88 -17.63
N VAL A 455 19.12 -7.89 -18.53
CA VAL A 455 20.06 -6.76 -18.65
C VAL A 455 19.31 -5.43 -18.82
N SER A 456 19.70 -4.41 -18.04
CA SER A 456 19.15 -3.04 -18.16
C SER A 456 20.12 -2.10 -18.88
N PHE A 457 19.77 -1.62 -20.07
CA PHE A 457 20.49 -0.53 -20.74
C PHE A 457 19.98 0.84 -20.25
N PRO A 458 20.84 1.83 -20.01
CA PRO A 458 20.39 3.19 -19.70
C PRO A 458 19.71 3.84 -20.91
N LEU A 459 18.64 4.59 -20.67
CA LEU A 459 18.00 5.43 -21.69
C LEU A 459 18.64 6.83 -21.67
N VAL A 460 19.19 7.26 -22.81
CA VAL A 460 19.86 8.57 -22.98
C VAL A 460 19.57 9.14 -24.37
N GLY A 461 19.50 10.47 -24.50
CA GLY A 461 19.21 11.11 -25.79
C GLY A 461 17.83 10.73 -26.34
N GLN A 462 17.65 10.79 -27.65
CA GLN A 462 16.35 10.52 -28.29
C GLN A 462 16.17 9.03 -28.63
N ASP A 463 17.00 8.50 -29.53
CA ASP A 463 16.78 7.22 -30.19
C ASP A 463 17.61 6.09 -29.56
N GLN A 464 16.94 5.02 -29.16
CA GLN A 464 17.50 3.95 -28.33
C GLN A 464 17.83 2.74 -29.19
N LEU A 465 19.11 2.55 -29.49
CA LEU A 465 19.57 1.66 -30.57
C LEU A 465 19.96 0.27 -30.01
N PHE A 466 19.06 -0.70 -30.08
CA PHE A 466 19.22 -2.06 -29.53
C PHE A 466 19.44 -3.14 -30.59
N MET A 467 20.19 -4.19 -30.24
CA MET A 467 20.42 -5.38 -31.08
C MET A 467 19.76 -6.60 -30.42
N LEU A 468 19.14 -7.47 -31.20
CA LEU A 468 18.62 -8.77 -30.72
C LEU A 468 19.13 -9.90 -31.60
N LYS A 469 19.46 -11.03 -30.98
CA LYS A 469 19.91 -12.26 -31.65
C LYS A 469 19.35 -13.49 -30.93
N SER A 470 19.00 -14.52 -31.70
CA SER A 470 18.68 -15.85 -31.19
C SER A 470 19.39 -16.90 -32.03
N GLU A 471 20.13 -17.80 -31.38
CA GLU A 471 20.88 -18.85 -32.07
C GLU A 471 20.00 -20.04 -32.44
N SER A 472 18.90 -20.29 -31.71
CA SER A 472 17.84 -21.21 -32.14
C SER A 472 16.99 -20.63 -33.29
N GLY A 473 17.17 -19.34 -33.61
CA GLY A 473 16.32 -18.58 -34.51
C GLY A 473 14.87 -18.46 -34.02
N PHE A 474 14.65 -18.51 -32.70
CA PHE A 474 13.37 -18.28 -32.03
C PHE A 474 13.58 -17.57 -30.68
N THR A 475 12.69 -16.65 -30.30
CA THR A 475 12.64 -16.10 -28.94
C THR A 475 11.25 -15.56 -28.59
N TRP A 476 10.95 -15.47 -27.30
CA TRP A 476 10.02 -14.47 -26.76
C TRP A 476 10.83 -13.48 -25.92
N GLN A 477 11.02 -12.28 -26.46
CA GLN A 477 11.81 -11.23 -25.81
C GLN A 477 10.89 -10.26 -25.08
N SER A 478 10.89 -10.31 -23.74
CA SER A 478 10.16 -9.36 -22.89
C SER A 478 10.87 -7.99 -22.80
N PHE A 479 10.10 -6.92 -22.58
CA PHE A 479 10.62 -5.56 -22.36
C PHE A 479 10.13 -5.00 -21.01
N SER A 480 10.95 -4.20 -20.35
CA SER A 480 10.59 -3.52 -19.11
C SER A 480 11.44 -2.26 -18.97
N SER A 481 11.14 -1.39 -18.00
CA SER A 481 12.07 -0.36 -17.53
C SER A 481 12.37 -0.44 -16.04
N GLY A 482 11.89 -1.50 -15.37
CA GLY A 482 12.29 -1.80 -14.00
C GLY A 482 13.77 -2.18 -13.96
N TYR A 483 14.50 -1.60 -13.01
CA TYR A 483 15.96 -1.76 -12.88
C TYR A 483 16.33 -3.21 -12.46
N VAL A 484 17.31 -3.85 -13.11
CA VAL A 484 17.82 -5.16 -12.65
C VAL A 484 18.55 -5.11 -11.30
N MET A 485 18.94 -3.92 -10.83
CA MET A 485 19.66 -3.79 -9.57
C MET A 485 18.68 -3.82 -8.38
N PRO A 486 18.88 -4.70 -7.38
CA PRO A 486 18.03 -4.76 -6.20
C PRO A 486 18.05 -3.45 -5.40
N LEU A 487 16.89 -3.02 -4.91
CA LEU A 487 16.69 -1.75 -4.19
C LEU A 487 16.70 -1.88 -2.66
N GLU A 488 17.15 -0.83 -1.98
CA GLU A 488 17.05 -0.72 -0.52
C GLU A 488 15.59 -0.43 -0.11
N PRO A 489 14.95 -1.28 0.72
CA PRO A 489 13.60 -1.03 1.22
C PRO A 489 13.58 0.04 2.32
N GLU A 490 12.44 0.69 2.49
CA GLU A 490 12.21 1.60 3.61
C GLU A 490 12.33 0.92 4.99
N ALA A 491 12.41 1.74 6.04
CA ALA A 491 12.42 1.23 7.40
C ALA A 491 11.04 0.68 7.80
N PRO A 492 10.96 -0.57 8.30
CA PRO A 492 9.69 -1.15 8.74
C PRO A 492 9.15 -0.41 9.96
N GLN A 493 7.84 -0.42 10.13
CA GLN A 493 7.17 -0.01 11.37
C GLN A 493 6.85 -1.24 12.23
N LYS A 494 6.67 -1.04 13.54
CA LYS A 494 6.13 -2.03 14.46
C LYS A 494 5.03 -1.40 15.29
N ARG A 495 3.97 -2.16 15.51
CA ARG A 495 2.79 -1.78 16.28
C ARG A 495 2.50 -2.84 17.34
N VAL A 496 1.76 -2.45 18.37
CA VAL A 496 1.28 -3.35 19.43
C VAL A 496 -0.20 -3.05 19.70
N HIS A 497 -1.04 -4.08 19.65
CA HIS A 497 -2.49 -3.94 19.69
C HIS A 497 -3.20 -5.16 20.28
N ARG A 498 -4.50 -4.97 20.56
CA ARG A 498 -5.38 -5.93 21.25
C ARG A 498 -6.12 -6.89 20.32
N THR A 499 -6.34 -6.45 19.10
CA THR A 499 -7.11 -7.14 18.06
C THR A 499 -6.22 -8.12 17.30
N GLU A 500 -6.81 -9.21 16.82
CA GLU A 500 -6.11 -10.15 15.94
C GLU A 500 -5.97 -9.60 14.50
N GLU A 501 -6.76 -8.59 14.15
CA GLU A 501 -6.81 -7.92 12.84
C GLU A 501 -5.51 -7.18 12.49
N VAL A 502 -5.05 -7.33 11.25
CA VAL A 502 -4.00 -6.49 10.66
C VAL A 502 -4.60 -5.22 10.06
N GLY A 503 -3.84 -4.13 10.14
CA GLY A 503 -4.24 -2.79 9.74
C GLY A 503 -3.28 -1.76 10.36
N LEU A 504 -2.90 -0.73 9.61
CA LEU A 504 -1.91 0.23 10.09
C LEU A 504 -2.39 0.97 11.34
N ASP A 505 -3.68 1.26 11.48
CA ASP A 505 -4.21 2.00 12.63
C ASP A 505 -4.25 1.18 13.95
N ASN A 506 -4.06 -0.15 13.87
CA ASN A 506 -4.01 -1.03 15.03
C ASN A 506 -2.68 -0.87 15.80
N ASN A 507 -2.62 0.16 16.67
CA ASN A 507 -1.51 0.40 17.61
C ASN A 507 -1.99 0.76 19.05
N ASN A 508 -3.17 0.28 19.45
CA ASN A 508 -3.90 0.69 20.66
C ASN A 508 -3.31 0.22 22.02
N LEU A 509 -2.03 -0.15 22.04
CA LEU A 509 -1.26 -0.46 23.26
C LEU A 509 0.09 0.27 23.34
N ASP A 510 0.47 1.09 22.35
CA ASP A 510 1.75 1.81 22.34
C ASP A 510 1.67 3.13 23.10
N GLY A 511 2.60 3.37 24.02
CA GLY A 511 2.54 4.43 25.04
C GLY A 511 1.48 4.22 26.13
N VAL A 512 0.58 3.23 25.97
CA VAL A 512 -0.58 3.02 26.85
C VAL A 512 -0.17 2.44 28.21
N THR A 513 -0.89 2.85 29.26
CA THR A 513 -0.81 2.25 30.60
C THR A 513 -2.08 1.46 30.90
N VAL A 514 -2.00 0.14 30.75
CA VAL A 514 -3.08 -0.82 31.01
C VAL A 514 -3.22 -1.04 32.51
N ASP A 515 -4.44 -0.99 33.04
CA ASP A 515 -4.75 -1.35 34.42
C ASP A 515 -5.30 -2.78 34.48
N ARG A 516 -4.51 -3.73 35.01
CA ARG A 516 -4.81 -5.18 34.92
C ARG A 516 -6.14 -5.59 35.55
N ASP A 517 -6.71 -4.76 36.44
CA ASP A 517 -7.92 -5.11 37.19
C ASP A 517 -9.21 -4.60 36.54
N ASN A 518 -9.12 -3.60 35.65
CA ASN A 518 -10.22 -3.26 34.73
C ASN A 518 -10.09 -4.00 33.40
N ASP A 519 -8.85 -4.32 33.03
CA ASP A 519 -8.43 -4.63 31.67
C ASP A 519 -7.45 -5.81 31.71
N ASN A 520 -8.01 -6.99 31.99
CA ASN A 520 -7.31 -8.26 32.11
C ASN A 520 -6.95 -8.83 30.72
N HIS A 521 -6.23 -8.04 29.92
CA HIS A 521 -5.89 -8.36 28.55
C HIS A 521 -4.50 -9.00 28.47
N ASN A 522 -4.50 -10.33 28.45
CA ASN A 522 -3.29 -11.14 28.64
C ASN A 522 -2.75 -11.72 27.32
N VAL A 523 -3.35 -11.36 26.19
CA VAL A 523 -2.79 -11.55 24.83
C VAL A 523 -2.30 -10.19 24.33
N LEU A 524 -1.22 -10.15 23.56
CA LEU A 524 -0.76 -8.93 22.87
C LEU A 524 -0.35 -9.31 21.45
N TYR A 525 -0.87 -8.58 20.46
CA TYR A 525 -0.47 -8.74 19.05
C TYR A 525 0.61 -7.71 18.73
N TYR A 526 1.75 -8.20 18.25
CA TYR A 526 2.89 -7.41 17.84
C TYR A 526 3.05 -7.52 16.32
N THR A 527 2.69 -6.49 15.57
CA THR A 527 2.69 -6.54 14.10
C THR A 527 3.78 -5.66 13.52
N ILE A 528 4.62 -6.23 12.65
CA ILE A 528 5.67 -5.54 11.90
C ILE A 528 5.15 -5.28 10.49
N TYR A 529 5.17 -4.03 10.04
CA TYR A 529 4.79 -3.62 8.70
C TYR A 529 6.06 -3.21 7.93
N GLN A 530 6.35 -3.87 6.82
CA GLN A 530 7.56 -3.61 6.01
C GLN A 530 7.14 -3.14 4.61
N PRO A 531 7.31 -1.84 4.28
CA PRO A 531 7.11 -1.34 2.93
C PRO A 531 7.93 -2.11 1.90
N THR A 532 7.36 -2.27 0.71
CA THR A 532 8.02 -2.81 -0.48
C THR A 532 8.44 -1.68 -1.41
N TYR A 533 9.18 -1.98 -2.47
CA TYR A 533 9.25 -1.16 -3.68
C TYR A 533 8.29 -1.74 -4.73
N SER A 534 8.04 -1.04 -5.84
CA SER A 534 7.20 -1.52 -6.93
C SER A 534 8.01 -2.28 -7.97
N ILE A 535 7.68 -3.56 -8.23
CA ILE A 535 8.43 -4.36 -9.21
C ILE A 535 8.31 -3.85 -10.66
N PRO A 536 7.11 -3.50 -11.17
CA PRO A 536 6.97 -2.99 -12.53
C PRO A 536 7.58 -1.60 -12.74
N ASN A 537 7.82 -0.83 -11.67
CA ASN A 537 8.15 0.59 -11.76
C ASN A 537 9.56 0.96 -11.29
N ASP A 538 10.09 0.25 -10.29
CA ASP A 538 11.33 0.64 -9.61
C ASP A 538 12.44 -0.39 -9.88
N SER A 539 12.17 -1.69 -9.72
CA SER A 539 13.14 -2.76 -9.97
C SER A 539 12.48 -4.08 -10.31
N ILE A 540 12.93 -4.77 -11.38
CA ILE A 540 12.43 -6.13 -11.67
C ILE A 540 12.97 -7.18 -10.68
N ALA A 541 13.99 -6.84 -9.90
CA ALA A 541 14.64 -7.77 -8.98
C ALA A 541 13.83 -7.94 -7.69
N LYS A 542 13.86 -9.14 -7.10
CA LYS A 542 13.35 -9.40 -5.75
C LYS A 542 14.51 -9.53 -4.74
N PRO A 543 14.23 -9.48 -3.42
CA PRO A 543 15.25 -9.75 -2.42
C PRO A 543 15.50 -11.26 -2.30
N ASN A 544 16.70 -11.73 -2.67
CA ASN A 544 17.03 -13.17 -2.65
C ASN A 544 16.92 -13.80 -1.24
N ALA A 545 16.96 -13.00 -0.17
CA ALA A 545 16.50 -13.40 1.16
C ALA A 545 15.93 -12.24 1.99
N ILE A 546 14.80 -12.50 2.68
CA ILE A 546 14.23 -11.64 3.73
C ILE A 546 14.45 -12.32 5.09
N THR A 547 14.74 -11.55 6.15
CA THR A 547 14.86 -12.08 7.52
C THR A 547 14.39 -11.09 8.59
N LEU A 548 13.31 -11.43 9.29
CA LEU A 548 12.90 -10.78 10.52
C LEU A 548 13.77 -11.26 11.69
N ARG A 549 14.18 -10.32 12.55
CA ARG A 549 14.75 -10.62 13.87
C ARG A 549 14.10 -9.76 14.94
N ASP A 550 13.67 -10.38 16.01
CA ASP A 550 13.04 -9.72 17.15
C ASP A 550 13.50 -10.38 18.46
N LYS A 551 13.51 -9.62 19.57
CA LYS A 551 13.60 -10.17 20.92
C LYS A 551 12.43 -9.66 21.73
N LEU A 552 11.45 -10.54 21.91
CA LEU A 552 10.23 -10.24 22.65
C LEU A 552 10.59 -10.05 24.14
N PRO A 553 9.85 -9.17 24.86
CA PRO A 553 9.99 -9.00 26.30
C PRO A 553 9.91 -10.31 27.09
N ALA A 554 10.76 -10.43 28.12
CA ALA A 554 10.63 -11.51 29.11
C ALA A 554 9.29 -11.40 29.84
N GLY A 555 8.67 -12.55 30.13
CA GLY A 555 7.29 -12.61 30.65
C GLY A 555 6.23 -12.80 29.55
N LEU A 556 6.62 -12.90 28.28
CA LEU A 556 5.75 -13.29 27.16
C LEU A 556 6.05 -14.71 26.68
N LYS A 557 5.00 -15.42 26.26
CA LYS A 557 5.03 -16.73 25.61
C LYS A 557 4.45 -16.62 24.20
N PHE A 558 5.09 -17.28 23.23
CA PHE A 558 4.63 -17.45 21.86
C PHE A 558 5.30 -18.69 21.23
N GLY A 559 4.62 -19.35 20.31
CA GLY A 559 5.11 -20.48 19.51
C GLY A 559 5.49 -20.07 18.08
N LYS A 560 5.71 -21.05 17.21
CA LYS A 560 5.87 -20.80 15.75
C LYS A 560 4.54 -20.42 15.12
N ASP A 561 3.48 -21.12 15.51
CA ASP A 561 2.12 -21.00 14.98
C ASP A 561 1.44 -19.66 15.36
N ASP A 562 2.04 -18.92 16.31
CA ASP A 562 1.68 -17.55 16.67
C ASP A 562 2.27 -16.48 15.71
N VAL A 563 3.16 -16.87 14.78
CA VAL A 563 3.81 -15.99 13.80
C VAL A 563 3.16 -16.19 12.44
N GLU A 564 2.65 -15.10 11.84
CA GLU A 564 1.91 -15.16 10.58
C GLU A 564 2.31 -14.04 9.62
N LEU A 565 2.35 -14.37 8.32
CA LEU A 565 2.65 -13.46 7.22
C LEU A 565 1.37 -13.02 6.51
N PHE A 566 1.29 -11.75 6.13
CA PHE A 566 0.19 -11.14 5.39
C PHE A 566 0.75 -10.31 4.23
N ASN A 567 0.12 -10.38 3.06
CA ASN A 567 0.52 -9.66 1.87
C ASN A 567 0.12 -8.18 1.93
N THR A 568 0.49 -7.39 0.92
CA THR A 568 0.21 -5.94 0.86
C THR A 568 -1.28 -5.58 0.77
N ASP A 569 -2.12 -6.55 0.39
CA ASP A 569 -3.59 -6.45 0.38
C ASP A 569 -4.25 -6.88 1.71
N GLY A 570 -3.45 -7.16 2.74
CA GLY A 570 -3.91 -7.61 4.05
C GLY A 570 -4.32 -9.09 4.13
N LYS A 571 -4.27 -9.87 3.04
CA LYS A 571 -4.59 -11.31 3.08
C LYS A 571 -3.44 -12.10 3.69
N ARG A 572 -3.76 -13.06 4.57
CA ARG A 572 -2.81 -14.01 5.18
C ARG A 572 -2.19 -14.89 4.09
N ILE A 573 -0.86 -14.95 4.03
CA ILE A 573 -0.13 -15.95 3.24
C ILE A 573 -0.07 -17.23 4.09
N PRO A 574 -0.65 -18.37 3.64
CA PRO A 574 -0.74 -19.57 4.45
C PRO A 574 0.64 -20.24 4.59
N LEU A 575 1.05 -20.46 5.84
CA LEU A 575 2.33 -21.06 6.21
C LEU A 575 2.24 -22.60 6.25
N GLU A 576 1.94 -23.23 5.11
CA GLU A 576 1.77 -24.68 5.01
C GLU A 576 2.73 -25.34 4.00
N GLY A 577 3.24 -26.52 4.36
CA GLY A 577 4.08 -27.36 3.49
C GLY A 577 5.42 -26.70 3.11
N PRO A 578 5.84 -26.76 1.83
CA PRO A 578 7.11 -26.19 1.37
C PRO A 578 7.11 -24.65 1.32
N MET A 579 5.96 -24.01 1.51
CA MET A 579 5.86 -22.54 1.53
C MET A 579 6.59 -21.93 2.74
N THR A 580 6.63 -22.61 3.88
CA THR A 580 6.98 -21.99 5.17
C THR A 580 8.49 -21.78 5.38
N GLY A 581 8.86 -20.55 5.74
CA GLY A 581 10.24 -20.18 6.06
C GLY A 581 10.79 -20.72 7.40
N ASP A 582 12.09 -20.50 7.61
CA ASP A 582 12.83 -20.95 8.79
C ASP A 582 12.53 -20.08 10.03
N ILE A 583 11.41 -20.39 10.69
CA ILE A 583 11.02 -19.80 11.99
C ILE A 583 11.77 -20.51 13.13
N LYS A 584 12.61 -19.76 13.82
CA LYS A 584 13.39 -20.18 15.00
C LYS A 584 13.14 -19.22 16.17
N ILE A 585 12.84 -19.80 17.33
CA ILE A 585 12.63 -19.10 18.60
C ILE A 585 13.58 -19.73 19.61
N SER A 586 14.34 -18.92 20.36
CA SER A 586 15.18 -19.38 21.47
C SER A 586 14.54 -19.09 22.84
N ASP A 587 14.97 -19.84 23.85
CA ASP A 587 14.50 -19.78 25.25
C ASP A 587 14.51 -18.37 25.85
N ASP A 588 15.37 -17.47 25.34
CA ASP A 588 15.47 -16.08 25.75
C ASP A 588 14.48 -15.12 25.05
N GLY A 589 13.46 -15.66 24.36
CA GLY A 589 12.37 -14.90 23.71
C GLY A 589 12.74 -14.29 22.35
N LYS A 590 13.83 -14.74 21.73
CA LYS A 590 14.32 -14.17 20.46
C LYS A 590 13.83 -14.95 19.25
N LEU A 591 13.02 -14.29 18.44
CA LEU A 591 12.57 -14.74 17.13
C LEU A 591 13.63 -14.43 16.06
N THR A 592 13.86 -15.40 15.18
CA THR A 592 14.41 -15.18 13.84
C THR A 592 13.55 -15.96 12.86
N TYR A 593 12.96 -15.27 11.90
CA TYR A 593 12.17 -15.85 10.82
C TYR A 593 12.86 -15.44 9.53
N LYS A 594 13.52 -16.42 8.88
CA LYS A 594 14.01 -16.24 7.50
C LYS A 594 12.91 -16.70 6.56
N PHE A 595 12.66 -15.94 5.51
CA PHE A 595 11.62 -16.28 4.56
C PHE A 595 12.12 -17.41 3.64
N SER A 596 11.20 -18.24 3.16
CA SER A 596 11.44 -19.16 2.04
C SER A 596 11.48 -18.39 0.71
N GLU A 597 11.96 -19.05 -0.33
CA GLU A 597 11.84 -18.56 -1.72
C GLU A 597 10.36 -18.32 -2.06
N LYS A 598 9.47 -19.25 -1.70
CA LYS A 598 8.04 -19.20 -2.02
C LYS A 598 7.26 -18.13 -1.26
N GLU A 599 7.66 -17.76 -0.04
CA GLU A 599 7.13 -16.59 0.67
C GLU A 599 7.52 -15.30 -0.05
N ILE A 600 8.75 -15.20 -0.57
CA ILE A 600 9.24 -14.04 -1.32
C ILE A 600 8.57 -13.96 -2.71
N GLU A 601 8.32 -15.09 -3.36
CA GLU A 601 7.54 -15.15 -4.61
C GLU A 601 6.07 -14.76 -4.40
N ALA A 602 5.43 -15.26 -3.33
CA ALA A 602 4.05 -14.93 -2.99
C ALA A 602 3.84 -13.47 -2.52
N LEU A 603 4.88 -12.80 -2.00
CA LEU A 603 4.82 -11.39 -1.68
C LEU A 603 4.61 -10.53 -2.94
N THR A 604 3.64 -9.62 -2.84
CA THR A 604 3.42 -8.53 -3.78
C THR A 604 4.38 -7.38 -3.45
N PHE A 605 4.90 -6.74 -4.49
CA PHE A 605 5.82 -5.61 -4.42
C PHE A 605 5.20 -4.47 -5.23
N ASP A 606 4.45 -3.61 -4.53
CA ASP A 606 3.59 -2.55 -5.06
C ASP A 606 3.78 -1.21 -4.32
N GLY A 607 4.88 -1.08 -3.56
CA GLY A 607 5.17 0.06 -2.69
C GLY A 607 4.53 -0.03 -1.28
N LYS A 608 3.49 -0.85 -1.09
CA LYS A 608 2.76 -0.93 0.18
C LYS A 608 3.44 -1.91 1.15
N PRO A 609 3.13 -1.83 2.46
CA PRO A 609 3.71 -2.73 3.44
C PRO A 609 3.03 -4.08 3.51
N PHE A 610 3.81 -5.15 3.40
CA PHE A 610 3.40 -6.47 3.91
C PHE A 610 3.52 -6.50 5.43
N ALA A 611 2.81 -7.43 6.09
CA ALA A 611 2.78 -7.48 7.56
C ALA A 611 3.18 -8.85 8.11
N ILE A 612 3.89 -8.84 9.25
CA ILE A 612 4.17 -10.04 10.06
C ILE A 612 3.55 -9.83 11.44
N ARG A 613 2.52 -10.61 11.76
CA ARG A 613 1.86 -10.60 13.07
C ARG A 613 2.53 -11.62 13.99
N ILE A 614 2.78 -11.24 15.23
CA ILE A 614 3.25 -12.13 16.29
C ILE A 614 2.24 -12.05 17.43
N LYS A 615 1.47 -13.12 17.63
CA LYS A 615 0.59 -13.30 18.79
C LYS A 615 1.46 -13.66 19.99
N THR A 616 1.19 -13.05 21.15
CA THR A 616 1.94 -13.34 22.39
C THR A 616 0.98 -13.40 23.58
N THR A 617 1.29 -14.22 24.58
CA THR A 617 0.52 -14.32 25.82
C THR A 617 1.40 -13.92 27.01
N ILE A 618 0.89 -13.10 27.92
CA ILE A 618 1.55 -12.75 29.18
C ILE A 618 1.54 -14.00 30.09
N ILE A 619 2.72 -14.40 30.58
CA ILE A 619 2.89 -15.64 31.37
C ILE A 619 2.31 -15.49 32.79
N ASP A 620 2.32 -14.27 33.33
CA ASP A 620 1.77 -13.96 34.66
C ASP A 620 0.57 -13.01 34.55
N ASP A 621 -0.60 -13.51 34.93
CA ASP A 621 -1.86 -12.76 35.07
C ASP A 621 -1.75 -11.60 36.09
N ASN A 622 -0.67 -11.56 36.89
CA ASN A 622 -0.37 -10.50 37.85
C ASN A 622 0.73 -9.53 37.42
N PHE A 623 1.36 -9.75 36.25
CA PHE A 623 2.47 -8.93 35.79
C PHE A 623 2.16 -7.42 35.81
N VAL A 624 3.00 -6.69 36.54
CA VAL A 624 3.05 -5.23 36.63
C VAL A 624 4.45 -4.79 36.23
N GLY A 625 4.56 -3.81 35.34
CA GLY A 625 5.85 -3.45 34.75
C GLY A 625 5.71 -2.72 33.41
N THR A 626 6.63 -2.96 32.49
CA THR A 626 6.62 -2.33 31.17
C THR A 626 7.29 -3.21 30.13
N PHE A 627 6.55 -3.58 29.09
CA PHE A 627 7.10 -4.20 27.90
C PHE A 627 7.62 -3.13 26.93
N LYS A 628 8.82 -3.35 26.41
CA LYS A 628 9.50 -2.47 25.43
C LYS A 628 10.05 -3.37 24.33
N ASN A 629 9.65 -3.15 23.08
CA ASN A 629 10.04 -4.04 21.98
C ASN A 629 10.38 -3.28 20.69
N ARG A 630 11.26 -3.86 19.88
CA ARG A 630 11.77 -3.31 18.60
C ARG A 630 12.38 -4.45 17.78
N ALA A 631 11.93 -4.60 16.54
CA ALA A 631 12.46 -5.58 15.60
C ALA A 631 13.53 -4.98 14.68
N SER A 632 14.15 -5.83 13.85
CA SER A 632 14.88 -5.43 12.65
C SER A 632 14.55 -6.37 11.51
N MET A 633 14.25 -5.82 10.33
CA MET A 633 14.19 -6.57 9.08
C MET A 633 15.57 -6.57 8.41
N THR A 634 15.86 -7.57 7.58
CA THR A 634 17.05 -7.61 6.71
C THR A 634 16.65 -8.11 5.34
N PHE A 635 16.99 -7.36 4.30
CA PHE A 635 16.89 -7.77 2.90
C PHE A 635 18.32 -8.02 2.40
N ASN A 636 18.52 -9.07 1.61
CA ASN A 636 19.83 -9.44 1.07
C ASN A 636 19.68 -9.96 -0.36
N SER A 637 20.33 -9.26 -1.29
CA SER A 637 20.48 -9.62 -2.70
C SER A 637 21.95 -9.68 -3.13
N GLY A 638 22.81 -10.19 -2.25
CA GLY A 638 24.21 -10.46 -2.55
C GLY A 638 25.15 -9.26 -2.37
N LYS A 639 26.20 -9.21 -3.19
CA LYS A 639 27.41 -8.41 -2.96
C LYS A 639 27.11 -6.90 -3.05
N GLY A 640 27.01 -6.24 -1.90
CA GLY A 640 26.72 -4.81 -1.76
C GLY A 640 25.25 -4.49 -1.44
N HIS A 641 24.34 -5.41 -1.78
CA HIS A 641 22.90 -5.25 -1.66
C HIS A 641 22.40 -5.98 -0.40
N THR A 642 22.82 -5.53 0.79
CA THR A 642 22.36 -6.10 2.07
C THR A 642 22.02 -4.99 3.05
N TRP A 643 20.72 -4.82 3.32
CA TRP A 643 20.19 -3.70 4.11
C TRP A 643 19.46 -4.21 5.34
N ARG A 644 19.78 -3.62 6.50
CA ARG A 644 19.19 -3.99 7.79
C ARG A 644 18.62 -2.77 8.51
N LYS A 645 17.33 -2.53 8.33
CA LYS A 645 16.59 -1.46 9.00
C LYS A 645 16.02 -1.95 10.35
N ARG A 646 15.76 -1.02 11.28
CA ARG A 646 15.14 -1.28 12.60
C ARG A 646 13.77 -0.60 12.66
N THR A 647 12.81 -1.21 13.35
CA THR A 647 11.49 -0.60 13.55
C THR A 647 11.53 0.61 14.49
N ASN A 648 10.44 1.35 14.65
CA ASN A 648 10.19 2.11 15.89
C ASN A 648 10.23 1.18 17.13
N ARG A 649 10.28 1.77 18.32
CA ARG A 649 10.24 1.02 19.60
C ARG A 649 8.87 1.21 20.24
N VAL A 650 8.08 0.14 20.29
CA VAL A 650 6.79 0.13 20.97
C VAL A 650 6.96 -0.06 22.49
N VAL A 651 6.03 0.48 23.27
CA VAL A 651 6.03 0.44 24.74
C VAL A 651 4.62 0.22 25.27
N THR A 652 4.42 -0.77 26.14
CA THR A 652 3.16 -0.95 26.87
C THR A 652 3.45 -1.07 28.36
N HIS A 653 2.83 -0.20 29.15
CA HIS A 653 2.94 -0.19 30.60
C HIS A 653 1.78 -0.98 31.22
N PHE A 654 2.04 -1.75 32.27
CA PHE A 654 1.02 -2.50 33.00
C PHE A 654 1.08 -2.10 34.47
N LYS A 655 -0.06 -1.63 35.00
CA LYS A 655 -0.22 -1.23 36.40
C LYS A 655 -1.33 -2.02 37.09
N ARG A 656 -1.31 -1.89 38.42
CA ARG A 656 -2.39 -2.20 39.36
C ARG A 656 -2.42 -1.11 40.42
N GLY A 657 -3.36 -1.22 41.35
CA GLY A 657 -3.50 -0.35 42.51
C GLY A 657 -2.20 -0.06 43.27
N THR A 658 -2.17 1.12 43.89
CA THR A 658 -1.02 1.69 44.59
C THR A 658 -1.53 2.46 45.80
N TYR A 659 -0.93 2.26 46.96
CA TYR A 659 -1.35 2.90 48.22
C TYR A 659 -0.15 3.50 48.95
N GLN A 660 -0.39 4.59 49.67
CA GLN A 660 0.61 5.42 50.35
C GLN A 660 0.19 5.67 51.79
N PHE A 661 1.11 5.48 52.73
CA PHE A 661 0.89 5.64 54.16
C PHE A 661 1.88 6.65 54.73
N GLN A 662 1.47 7.37 55.78
CA GLN A 662 2.34 8.15 56.65
C GLN A 662 2.06 7.80 58.11
N LYS A 663 3.07 7.27 58.80
CA LYS A 663 3.04 7.05 60.25
C LYS A 663 3.14 8.38 61.00
N VAL A 664 2.19 8.64 61.89
CA VAL A 664 2.16 9.86 62.71
C VAL A 664 1.80 9.61 64.17
N ASP A 665 2.11 10.59 65.01
CA ASP A 665 1.62 10.80 66.38
C ASP A 665 0.13 11.20 66.33
N GLY A 666 -0.72 10.48 67.06
CA GLY A 666 -2.17 10.70 67.11
C GLY A 666 -2.60 12.02 67.75
N THR A 667 -1.77 12.58 68.63
CA THR A 667 -1.99 13.83 69.37
C THR A 667 -1.34 15.04 68.68
N THR A 668 -0.07 14.94 68.26
CA THR A 668 0.64 16.09 67.67
C THR A 668 0.68 16.12 66.13
N GLY A 669 0.32 15.02 65.47
CA GLY A 669 0.34 14.91 63.99
C GLY A 669 1.73 14.89 63.37
N LYS A 670 2.80 14.85 64.18
CA LYS A 670 4.19 14.72 63.73
C LYS A 670 4.46 13.33 63.14
N ALA A 671 5.39 13.26 62.19
CA ALA A 671 5.91 12.01 61.65
C ALA A 671 6.55 11.12 62.74
N LEU A 672 6.47 9.79 62.57
CA LEU A 672 7.15 8.80 63.39
C LEU A 672 7.83 7.74 62.52
N ALA A 673 9.10 7.45 62.81
CA ALA A 673 9.86 6.37 62.18
C ALA A 673 9.68 5.02 62.92
N ASN A 674 10.29 3.95 62.38
CA ASN A 674 10.50 2.65 63.04
C ASN A 674 9.24 1.83 63.45
N ALA A 675 8.04 2.22 62.99
CA ALA A 675 6.87 1.35 63.03
C ALA A 675 7.01 0.22 62.00
N GLU A 676 6.68 -1.01 62.39
CA GLU A 676 6.71 -2.16 61.48
C GLU A 676 5.29 -2.68 61.22
N PHE A 677 5.02 -3.01 59.95
CA PHE A 677 3.70 -3.42 59.46
C PHE A 677 3.75 -4.67 58.60
N VAL A 678 2.63 -5.37 58.52
CA VAL A 678 2.33 -6.33 57.44
C VAL A 678 0.97 -6.00 56.81
N ILE A 679 0.76 -6.40 55.56
CA ILE A 679 -0.52 -6.24 54.87
C ILE A 679 -1.18 -7.61 54.69
N GLN A 680 -2.47 -7.69 54.98
CA GLN A 680 -3.33 -8.86 54.77
C GLN A 680 -4.47 -8.52 53.80
N ASN A 681 -4.86 -9.44 52.93
CA ASN A 681 -6.01 -9.28 52.03
C ASN A 681 -7.33 -9.73 52.71
N ALA A 682 -8.47 -9.41 52.10
CA ALA A 682 -9.80 -9.85 52.55
C ALA A 682 -10.00 -11.38 52.68
N LYS A 683 -9.09 -12.21 52.14
CA LYS A 683 -9.09 -13.68 52.29
C LYS A 683 -8.25 -14.17 53.48
N GLY A 684 -7.66 -13.26 54.25
CA GLY A 684 -6.80 -13.58 55.40
C GLY A 684 -5.35 -13.93 55.05
N GLN A 685 -4.94 -13.83 53.78
CA GLN A 685 -3.58 -14.11 53.34
C GLN A 685 -2.72 -12.84 53.41
N TYR A 686 -1.46 -12.98 53.79
CA TYR A 686 -0.52 -11.87 53.93
C TYR A 686 0.27 -11.64 52.64
N LEU A 687 0.65 -10.40 52.37
CA LEU A 687 1.36 -10.01 51.16
C LEU A 687 2.88 -10.07 51.34
N THR A 688 3.58 -10.39 50.27
CA THR A 688 5.03 -10.16 50.14
C THR A 688 5.30 -9.05 49.13
N PHE A 689 6.39 -8.33 49.35
CA PHE A 689 6.84 -7.19 48.57
C PHE A 689 8.34 -7.31 48.27
N ALA A 690 8.77 -6.72 47.15
CA ALA A 690 10.17 -6.41 46.88
C ALA A 690 10.57 -5.06 47.51
N ASP A 691 11.86 -4.79 47.59
CA ASP A 691 12.45 -3.60 48.24
C ASP A 691 11.92 -2.25 47.71
N ASN A 692 11.36 -2.23 46.49
CA ASN A 692 10.74 -1.06 45.86
C ASN A 692 9.23 -0.90 46.17
N GLY A 693 8.67 -1.71 47.07
CA GLY A 693 7.25 -1.73 47.43
C GLY A 693 6.33 -2.43 46.43
N LEU A 694 6.85 -3.06 45.37
CA LEU A 694 6.05 -3.85 44.43
C LEU A 694 5.64 -5.19 45.05
N MET A 695 4.34 -5.54 44.99
CA MET A 695 3.82 -6.82 45.46
C MET A 695 4.44 -7.98 44.66
N THR A 696 4.92 -9.01 45.37
CA THR A 696 5.56 -10.20 44.79
C THR A 696 4.78 -11.49 45.00
N GLY A 697 3.79 -11.52 45.89
CA GLY A 697 3.05 -12.74 46.18
C GLY A 697 2.14 -12.67 47.42
N LEU A 698 1.61 -13.84 47.78
CA LEU A 698 0.74 -14.08 48.93
C LEU A 698 1.25 -15.27 49.74
N VAL A 699 1.09 -15.22 51.07
CA VAL A 699 1.48 -16.28 52.01
C VAL A 699 0.46 -16.44 53.13
N ASP A 700 0.17 -17.69 53.53
CA ASP A 700 -0.87 -17.99 54.52
C ASP A 700 -0.42 -17.82 55.99
N ARG A 701 0.80 -17.31 56.22
CA ARG A 701 1.36 -17.11 57.57
C ARG A 701 2.06 -15.76 57.67
N GLN A 702 1.69 -15.00 58.69
CA GLN A 702 2.25 -13.67 58.99
C GLN A 702 3.79 -13.67 59.09
N SER A 703 4.39 -14.72 59.66
CA SER A 703 5.85 -14.89 59.79
C SER A 703 6.59 -15.18 58.47
N LYS A 704 5.89 -15.17 57.33
CA LYS A 704 6.46 -15.21 55.98
C LYS A 704 6.13 -13.96 55.15
N ALA A 705 5.36 -13.02 55.69
CA ALA A 705 5.02 -11.77 55.02
C ALA A 705 6.25 -10.86 54.92
N THR A 706 6.23 -9.88 54.00
CA THR A 706 7.25 -8.82 54.02
C THR A 706 6.86 -7.79 55.08
N THR A 707 7.71 -7.61 56.09
CA THR A 707 7.60 -6.49 57.03
C THR A 707 7.93 -5.18 56.32
N LEU A 708 7.02 -4.22 56.42
CA LEU A 708 7.17 -2.86 55.88
C LEU A 708 7.49 -1.88 57.02
N SER A 709 8.33 -0.89 56.75
CA SER A 709 8.59 0.26 57.64
C SER A 709 8.49 1.55 56.85
N GLY A 710 8.11 2.64 57.54
CA GLY A 710 8.24 4.00 57.01
C GLY A 710 9.69 4.49 56.96
N ASP A 711 9.92 5.56 56.20
CA ASP A 711 11.12 6.39 56.27
C ASP A 711 11.18 7.22 57.58
N ASP A 712 12.19 8.07 57.73
CA ASP A 712 12.32 8.99 58.88
C ASP A 712 11.13 9.95 59.04
N ASN A 713 10.37 10.17 57.97
CA ASN A 713 9.15 11.00 57.93
C ASN A 713 7.86 10.15 58.05
N GLY A 714 8.00 8.86 58.35
CA GLY A 714 6.92 7.88 58.52
C GLY A 714 6.30 7.37 57.21
N HIS A 715 6.81 7.75 56.04
CA HIS A 715 6.20 7.42 54.75
C HIS A 715 6.62 6.04 54.25
N PHE A 716 5.65 5.28 53.75
CA PHE A 716 5.89 4.11 52.91
C PHE A 716 4.81 3.96 51.85
N LYS A 717 5.13 3.20 50.79
CA LYS A 717 4.30 3.04 49.61
C LYS A 717 4.32 1.58 49.16
N VAL A 718 3.16 1.08 48.75
CA VAL A 718 3.00 -0.25 48.15
C VAL A 718 2.36 -0.14 46.78
N MET A 719 2.78 -0.99 45.86
CA MET A 719 2.44 -0.95 44.44
C MET A 719 2.10 -2.34 43.91
N GLY A 720 1.26 -2.40 42.88
CA GLY A 720 0.92 -3.67 42.23
C GLY A 720 -0.21 -4.45 42.90
N LEU A 721 -0.88 -3.88 43.91
CA LEU A 721 -1.97 -4.53 44.63
C LEU A 721 -3.22 -4.60 43.75
N PRO A 722 -3.85 -5.78 43.60
CA PRO A 722 -5.19 -5.87 43.04
C PRO A 722 -6.20 -4.92 43.69
N HIS A 723 -7.22 -4.49 42.95
CA HIS A 723 -8.35 -3.77 43.54
C HIS A 723 -9.11 -4.65 44.56
N GLY A 724 -9.45 -4.06 45.72
CA GLY A 724 -10.12 -4.75 46.82
C GLY A 724 -9.72 -4.24 48.21
N ASP A 725 -10.22 -4.91 49.24
CA ASP A 725 -10.03 -4.52 50.63
C ASP A 725 -8.86 -5.25 51.31
N TYR A 726 -8.11 -4.48 52.09
CA TYR A 726 -6.88 -4.90 52.77
C TYR A 726 -6.86 -4.40 54.21
N LYS A 727 -6.01 -5.05 55.00
CA LYS A 727 -5.75 -4.73 56.40
C LYS A 727 -4.26 -4.48 56.59
N LEU A 728 -3.90 -3.27 57.03
CA LEU A 728 -2.56 -2.92 57.48
C LEU A 728 -2.48 -3.24 58.98
N ILE A 729 -1.63 -4.17 59.37
CA ILE A 729 -1.51 -4.66 60.75
C ILE A 729 -0.16 -4.21 61.30
N GLU A 730 -0.16 -3.39 62.36
CA GLU A 730 1.07 -2.95 63.01
C GLU A 730 1.65 -4.08 63.86
N THR A 731 2.81 -4.61 63.48
CA THR A 731 3.52 -5.65 64.25
C THR A 731 4.37 -5.08 65.36
N LYS A 732 4.74 -3.80 65.28
CA LYS A 732 5.59 -3.10 66.26
C LYS A 732 5.32 -1.60 66.19
N ALA A 733 5.00 -1.00 67.33
CA ALA A 733 4.85 0.45 67.47
C ALA A 733 6.22 1.17 67.45
N PRO A 734 6.27 2.47 67.11
CA PRO A 734 7.42 3.32 67.40
C PRO A 734 7.75 3.37 68.90
N ASP A 735 9.01 3.58 69.24
CA ASP A 735 9.45 3.71 70.64
C ASP A 735 8.70 4.84 71.37
N GLY A 736 8.09 4.51 72.51
CA GLY A 736 7.27 5.44 73.29
C GLY A 736 5.78 5.48 72.93
N TYR A 737 5.31 4.66 71.99
CA TYR A 737 3.91 4.60 71.55
C TYR A 737 3.23 3.27 71.85
N VAL A 738 1.90 3.33 72.05
CA VAL A 738 1.02 2.15 72.08
C VAL A 738 0.89 1.60 70.65
N ASN A 739 0.70 0.29 70.49
CA ASN A 739 0.44 -0.32 69.18
C ASN A 739 -0.95 0.08 68.67
N GLY A 740 -1.02 0.58 67.43
CA GLY A 740 -2.24 1.08 66.79
C GLY A 740 -3.20 -0.01 66.28
N GLY A 741 -2.78 -1.27 66.29
CA GLY A 741 -3.59 -2.44 65.94
C GLY A 741 -3.70 -2.66 64.43
N THR A 742 -4.91 -2.62 63.91
CA THR A 742 -5.23 -2.92 62.50
C THR A 742 -6.02 -1.78 61.87
N HIS A 743 -5.57 -1.34 60.71
CA HIS A 743 -6.17 -0.28 59.91
C HIS A 743 -6.67 -0.84 58.58
N ASP A 744 -7.93 -0.61 58.25
CA ASP A 744 -8.58 -1.12 57.05
C ASP A 744 -8.46 -0.11 55.90
N PHE A 745 -8.06 -0.57 54.72
CA PHE A 745 -7.93 0.28 53.54
C PHE A 745 -8.35 -0.43 52.25
N THR A 746 -8.99 0.31 51.33
CA THR A 746 -9.43 -0.20 50.03
C THR A 746 -8.51 0.32 48.92
N VAL A 747 -8.03 -0.58 48.08
CA VAL A 747 -7.23 -0.25 46.89
C VAL A 747 -8.16 -0.17 45.68
N SER A 748 -8.07 0.91 44.90
CA SER A 748 -8.92 1.16 43.73
C SER A 748 -8.20 1.95 42.64
N ASN A 749 -8.89 2.14 41.51
CA ASN A 749 -8.46 2.96 40.37
C ASN A 749 -8.11 4.41 40.71
N GLN A 750 -8.67 4.96 41.79
CA GLN A 750 -8.47 6.35 42.17
C GLN A 750 -7.08 6.52 42.82
N GLY A 751 -6.20 7.25 42.14
CA GLY A 751 -4.85 7.54 42.63
C GLY A 751 -4.88 8.36 43.91
N GLN A 752 -4.25 7.85 44.97
CA GLN A 752 -4.25 8.50 46.28
C GLN A 752 -3.40 9.78 46.29
N ALA A 753 -4.07 10.94 46.35
CA ALA A 753 -3.43 12.26 46.29
C ALA A 753 -2.59 12.62 47.54
N THR A 754 -2.94 12.09 48.72
CA THR A 754 -2.22 12.32 49.99
C THR A 754 -2.09 11.02 50.78
N PRO A 755 -0.93 10.71 51.39
CA PRO A 755 -0.75 9.51 52.20
C PRO A 755 -1.76 9.38 53.36
N ASP A 756 -2.16 8.15 53.65
CA ASP A 756 -3.10 7.83 54.74
C ASP A 756 -2.39 7.85 56.10
N LYS A 757 -3.01 8.45 57.11
CA LYS A 757 -2.34 8.84 58.35
C LYS A 757 -2.55 7.82 59.46
N ILE A 758 -1.62 6.88 59.54
CA ILE A 758 -1.61 5.81 60.54
C ILE A 758 -1.12 6.37 61.88
N LYS A 759 -2.07 6.65 62.77
CA LYS A 759 -1.86 7.24 64.10
C LYS A 759 -1.52 6.20 65.16
N ASN A 760 -0.54 6.49 66.02
CA ASN A 760 -0.44 5.85 67.34
C ASN A 760 -0.45 6.92 68.43
N ASP A 761 -0.99 6.59 69.59
CA ASP A 761 -0.96 7.46 70.76
C ASP A 761 0.28 7.17 71.63
N PRO A 762 0.95 8.21 72.17
CA PRO A 762 2.10 8.04 73.05
C PRO A 762 1.67 7.42 74.39
N TYR A 763 2.59 6.70 75.06
CA TYR A 763 2.34 6.17 76.40
C TYR A 763 2.07 7.29 77.41
N SER A 764 0.79 7.49 77.74
CA SER A 764 0.37 8.34 78.85
C SER A 764 0.21 7.49 80.11
N LEU A 765 0.96 7.81 81.16
CA LEU A 765 0.62 7.39 82.51
C LEU A 765 -0.64 8.15 82.96
N PRO A 766 -1.57 7.54 83.70
CA PRO A 766 -2.78 8.21 84.16
C PRO A 766 -2.40 9.38 85.08
N VAL A 767 -2.72 10.61 84.66
CA VAL A 767 -2.44 11.83 85.42
C VAL A 767 -3.37 11.91 86.63
N THR A 768 -2.90 11.40 87.77
CA THR A 768 -3.61 11.43 89.06
C THR A 768 -3.77 12.84 89.67
N GLY A 769 -3.35 13.88 88.94
CA GLY A 769 -3.48 15.31 89.27
C GLY A 769 -4.66 16.04 88.60
N GLY A 770 -5.74 15.34 88.23
CA GLY A 770 -6.96 15.98 87.72
C GLY A 770 -7.61 16.94 88.73
N HIS A 771 -8.50 17.82 88.27
CA HIS A 771 -9.09 18.91 89.11
C HIS A 771 -9.78 18.44 90.42
N GLY A 772 -10.12 17.16 90.55
CA GLY A 772 -10.56 16.59 91.84
C GLY A 772 -9.58 16.83 92.99
N ILE A 773 -8.26 16.81 92.76
CA ILE A 773 -7.28 17.09 93.82
C ILE A 773 -7.26 18.57 94.22
N ILE A 774 -7.59 19.48 93.30
CA ILE A 774 -7.78 20.91 93.60
C ILE A 774 -8.99 21.08 94.52
N TRP A 775 -10.10 20.39 94.26
CA TRP A 775 -11.27 20.41 95.15
C TRP A 775 -10.97 19.84 96.55
N VAL A 776 -10.16 18.79 96.66
CA VAL A 776 -9.70 18.25 97.96
C VAL A 776 -8.81 19.26 98.71
N ILE A 777 -7.87 19.91 98.00
CA ILE A 777 -6.99 20.94 98.59
C ILE A 777 -7.81 22.18 99.02
N VAL A 778 -8.78 22.61 98.22
CA VAL A 778 -9.68 23.72 98.55
C VAL A 778 -10.58 23.38 99.74
N ALA A 779 -11.14 22.17 99.80
CA ALA A 779 -11.91 21.71 100.96
C ALA A 779 -11.05 21.65 102.24
N GLY A 780 -9.80 21.17 102.13
CA GLY A 780 -8.83 21.19 103.21
C GLY A 780 -8.49 22.61 103.69
N LEU A 781 -8.27 23.55 102.76
CA LEU A 781 -8.06 24.97 103.08
C LEU A 781 -9.29 25.60 103.74
N ILE A 782 -10.50 25.31 103.27
CA ILE A 782 -11.76 25.78 103.90
C ILE A 782 -11.87 25.24 105.33
N LEU A 783 -11.56 23.97 105.58
CA LEU A 783 -11.56 23.39 106.93
C LEU A 783 -10.49 24.03 107.84
N VAL A 784 -9.28 24.27 107.35
CA VAL A 784 -8.21 24.94 108.10
C VAL A 784 -8.57 26.40 108.41
N LEU A 785 -9.12 27.13 107.45
CA LEU A 785 -9.57 28.52 107.64
C LEU A 785 -10.78 28.61 108.58
N SER A 786 -11.70 27.63 108.52
CA SER A 786 -12.83 27.53 109.44
C SER A 786 -12.36 27.22 110.87
N SER A 787 -11.39 26.32 111.03
CA SER A 787 -10.71 26.05 112.31
C SER A 787 -10.04 27.30 112.87
N LEU A 788 -9.28 28.05 112.04
CA LEU A 788 -8.67 29.32 112.44
C LEU A 788 -9.71 30.39 112.84
N ALA A 789 -10.85 30.44 112.14
CA ALA A 789 -11.93 31.38 112.43
C ALA A 789 -12.63 31.05 113.76
N ILE A 790 -12.94 29.77 114.02
CA ILE A 790 -13.50 29.30 115.29
C ILE A 790 -12.52 29.57 116.45
N TRP A 791 -11.23 29.31 116.24
CA TRP A 791 -10.17 29.60 117.21
C TRP A 791 -10.03 31.10 117.53
N ARG A 792 -10.22 31.98 116.53
CA ARG A 792 -10.27 33.44 116.73
C ARG A 792 -11.58 33.94 117.38
N ALA A 793 -12.69 33.24 117.17
CA ALA A 793 -14.01 33.63 117.68
C ALA A 793 -14.21 33.32 119.18
N HIS A 794 -13.42 32.43 119.78
CA HIS A 794 -13.51 32.06 121.20
C HIS A 794 -12.20 32.29 121.99
N PRO A 795 -11.87 33.54 122.38
CA PRO A 795 -10.69 33.84 123.20
C PRO A 795 -10.88 33.47 124.70
N ARG A 796 -10.67 32.19 125.02
CA ARG A 796 -10.47 31.61 126.38
C ARG A 796 -11.68 31.54 127.34
N GLY A 797 -11.60 30.57 128.25
CA GLY A 797 -12.59 30.32 129.31
C GLY A 797 -12.36 29.00 130.05
N GLY A 798 -11.10 28.74 130.47
CA GLY A 798 -10.63 27.47 131.04
C GLY A 798 -9.11 27.39 130.98
#